data_AF-A0A8T8X4R4-F1
#
_entry.id   AF-A0A8T8X4R4-F1
#
_cell.length_a   1.000
_cell.length_b   1.000
_cell.length_c   1.000
_cell.angle_alpha   90.00
_cell.angle_beta   90.00
_cell.angle_gamma   90.00
#
_symmetry.space_group_name_H-M   'P 1'
#
loop_
_entity.id
_entity.type
_entity.pdbx_description
1 polymer ?
#
loop_
_entity_poly.entity_id
_entity_poly.type
_entity_poly.pdbx_seq_one_letter_code
_entity_poly.pdbx_strand_id
1 'polypeptide(L)'
;MKVIATLALGATASTAVLGAVLPQQEPLTELSVHHGQERYLIELAPYQTRWVTEEEKWALKLDGVNFIDITAERNTGFYPTLNAGSYVHYPVQMEHSEEVAPLLRNLSKDNMEKNLEHFTSFHTRYYRSATGVESATWLYEQVLDVIKASGASKHGATVEQFSHPWGQFSIIARVPGQTNKTVVLGAHQDSINLFLPSILAAPGADDDGSGTVTILEGLRGLLQSDTVAKGKAPNTVEFHWYSAEEGGMLGSQAVFSQYKKDKRDVKAMLQQDMTGYIQGSSDAGRKEAVGIMVDYVDRGLTQFLKDVIKEYCKIGHIETKCGYACSDHTSASKYGYPSAMATESEMENSNKKIHTTDDRVKYLSFDHMLEHAKLTVGFAYELAFAPFQSLRAPEYEAVAIPLSHRYCSTRYLIMDSSIPYSKELQLACLTVQRATLATKKLLEAVDKGSFDKSDSTPVTIADFAAQALIIAAIHHAFPDDVFVGEESATALRSDPALLERTWELVASTRLTDEESDAQLYTPKTKEEMLEIIDLGAQGTCGSQNRAWVLDPVDGTATFIQGQQYAVCLCLLENGRQKVGVLGCPNMNLEKGYIHEDIVDREGYGHQVFAVAGHGAYMRKMDTGALLPAHKLEPKPTITDPKDLVFVDCAGGSSDINVHARLASQLGAPWPPKTDLWATQLRYIAVAVGGCNASMKIPRKASYRSKIWDHAGGMLIVEEVGCIVSDLAGRPVDCSLGRTLAGCHGMIVAPSSIHQRFVDAVQQIM
;
A
#
# COMPACT_ATOMS: atom_id res chain seq x y z
N MET A 1 -71.28 26.34 1.06
CA MET A 1 -70.31 25.75 2.01
C MET A 1 -68.92 26.30 1.68
N LYS A 2 -68.33 27.06 2.63
CA LYS A 2 -66.89 27.33 2.90
C LYS A 2 -66.00 27.67 1.68
N VAL A 3 -65.68 28.93 1.35
CA VAL A 3 -64.91 30.02 2.01
C VAL A 3 -63.40 29.73 2.20
N ILE A 4 -62.63 30.25 1.23
CA ILE A 4 -61.34 30.98 1.24
C ILE A 4 -60.54 30.97 2.55
N ALA A 5 -59.23 30.65 2.46
CA ALA A 5 -58.26 30.93 3.52
C ALA A 5 -56.97 31.54 2.94
N THR A 6 -56.64 32.74 3.40
CA THR A 6 -55.29 33.32 3.36
C THR A 6 -55.07 34.14 4.64
N LEU A 7 -53.89 33.99 5.23
CA LEU A 7 -53.19 34.88 6.17
C LEU A 7 -53.82 35.16 7.55
N ALA A 8 -53.13 34.78 8.65
CA ALA A 8 -52.09 35.64 9.27
C ALA A 8 -51.66 35.14 10.67
N LEU A 9 -50.34 35.07 10.85
CA LEU A 9 -49.50 35.47 12.00
C LEU A 9 -49.89 35.15 13.45
N GLY A 10 -48.93 34.56 14.17
CA GLY A 10 -48.83 34.64 15.63
C GLY A 10 -47.68 33.80 16.18
N ALA A 11 -46.49 34.40 16.28
CA ALA A 11 -45.30 33.82 16.90
C ALA A 11 -45.45 33.72 18.42
N THR A 12 -44.92 32.65 19.03
CA THR A 12 -44.17 32.72 20.29
C THR A 12 -43.23 31.53 20.41
N ALA A 13 -41.96 31.83 20.63
CA ALA A 13 -40.91 30.88 20.94
C ALA A 13 -41.17 30.19 22.29
N SER A 14 -40.81 28.92 22.40
CA SER A 14 -40.60 28.23 23.67
C SER A 14 -39.49 27.21 23.48
N THR A 15 -38.44 27.41 24.27
CA THR A 15 -37.28 26.55 24.45
C THR A 15 -37.70 25.13 24.83
N ALA A 16 -37.38 24.14 23.99
CA ALA A 16 -37.50 22.72 24.32
C ALA A 16 -36.10 22.09 24.31
N VAL A 17 -35.67 21.71 25.51
CA VAL A 17 -34.56 20.80 25.76
C VAL A 17 -34.92 19.46 25.12
N LEU A 18 -34.23 19.09 24.04
CA LEU A 18 -34.30 17.73 23.49
C LEU A 18 -33.41 16.83 24.35
N GLY A 19 -34.03 16.16 25.32
CA GLY A 19 -33.50 14.91 25.85
C GLY A 19 -33.56 13.87 24.74
N ALA A 20 -32.40 13.48 24.21
CA ALA A 20 -32.32 12.37 23.27
C ALA A 20 -32.69 11.08 24.03
N VAL A 21 -33.78 10.45 23.60
CA VAL A 21 -34.10 9.08 23.99
C VAL A 21 -33.09 8.18 23.28
N LEU A 22 -32.17 7.60 24.06
CA LEU A 22 -31.17 6.62 23.61
C LEU A 22 -31.88 5.31 23.20
N PRO A 23 -31.53 4.67 22.08
CA PRO A 23 -31.90 3.28 21.87
C PRO A 23 -31.13 2.39 22.86
N GLN A 24 -31.86 1.57 23.61
CA GLN A 24 -31.31 0.60 24.56
C GLN A 24 -30.56 -0.48 23.77
N GLN A 25 -29.23 -0.45 23.81
CA GLN A 25 -28.37 -1.46 23.19
C GLN A 25 -28.29 -2.68 24.11
N GLU A 26 -28.89 -3.79 23.68
CA GLU A 26 -28.86 -5.06 24.41
C GLU A 26 -27.63 -5.89 23.97
N PRO A 27 -26.86 -6.48 24.91
CA PRO A 27 -25.85 -7.48 24.57
C PRO A 27 -26.50 -8.66 23.82
N LEU A 28 -25.76 -9.35 22.96
CA LEU A 28 -26.20 -10.62 22.37
C LEU A 28 -26.29 -11.68 23.48
N THR A 29 -27.48 -11.82 24.08
CA THR A 29 -27.76 -12.70 25.21
C THR A 29 -28.21 -14.11 24.80
N GLU A 30 -28.52 -14.34 23.52
CA GLU A 30 -28.82 -15.67 22.99
C GLU A 30 -27.74 -16.13 22.00
N LEU A 31 -27.02 -17.19 22.37
CA LEU A 31 -26.39 -18.11 21.41
C LEU A 31 -27.50 -18.81 20.62
N SER A 32 -28.17 -18.08 19.73
CA SER A 32 -28.97 -18.70 18.69
C SER A 32 -28.00 -19.43 17.78
N VAL A 33 -27.90 -20.75 17.96
CA VAL A 33 -27.15 -21.63 17.06
C VAL A 33 -27.89 -21.67 15.73
N HIS A 34 -27.72 -20.62 14.93
CA HIS A 34 -28.08 -20.64 13.53
C HIS A 34 -27.24 -21.73 12.85
N HIS A 35 -27.90 -22.78 12.36
CA HIS A 35 -27.30 -23.95 11.71
C HIS A 35 -26.73 -23.67 10.30
N GLY A 36 -26.20 -22.46 10.07
CA GLY A 36 -25.28 -22.19 8.96
C GLY A 36 -23.94 -21.82 9.58
N GLN A 37 -22.84 -22.47 9.19
CA GLN A 37 -21.50 -22.09 9.65
C GLN A 37 -21.26 -20.62 9.27
N GLU A 38 -21.45 -19.70 10.21
CA GLU A 38 -21.10 -18.30 10.03
C GLU A 38 -19.58 -18.25 9.87
N ARG A 39 -19.14 -17.84 8.67
CA ARG A 39 -17.72 -17.70 8.34
C ARG A 39 -17.39 -16.22 8.28
N TYR A 40 -16.21 -15.90 8.78
CA TYR A 40 -15.62 -14.57 8.78
C TYR A 40 -14.52 -14.53 7.73
N LEU A 41 -14.45 -13.43 6.98
CA LEU A 41 -13.36 -13.18 6.07
C LEU A 41 -12.29 -12.41 6.84
N ILE A 42 -11.15 -13.05 7.07
CA ILE A 42 -10.00 -12.42 7.71
C ILE A 42 -8.89 -12.18 6.70
N GLU A 43 -8.01 -11.23 6.97
CA GLU A 43 -6.79 -10.98 6.23
C GLU A 43 -5.58 -11.16 7.15
N LEU A 44 -4.66 -12.05 6.76
CA LEU A 44 -3.52 -12.53 7.55
C LEU A 44 -2.20 -11.81 7.22
N ALA A 45 -2.13 -11.25 6.02
CA ALA A 45 -1.07 -10.41 5.49
C ALA A 45 -1.70 -9.53 4.40
N PRO A 46 -1.06 -8.45 3.93
CA PRO A 46 -1.62 -7.63 2.85
C PRO A 46 -2.07 -8.51 1.68
N TYR A 47 -3.35 -8.46 1.34
CA TYR A 47 -4.00 -9.22 0.26
C TYR A 47 -4.10 -10.74 0.47
N GLN A 48 -3.73 -11.27 1.64
CA GLN A 48 -3.86 -12.68 1.98
C GLN A 48 -5.11 -12.93 2.82
N THR A 49 -6.24 -13.14 2.16
CA THR A 49 -7.52 -13.36 2.83
C THR A 49 -7.88 -14.83 2.99
N ARG A 50 -8.55 -15.19 4.08
CA ARG A 50 -9.04 -16.54 4.35
C ARG A 50 -10.44 -16.48 4.97
N TRP A 51 -11.35 -17.33 4.49
CA TRP A 51 -12.60 -17.60 5.20
C TRP A 51 -12.34 -18.57 6.36
N VAL A 52 -12.76 -18.17 7.55
CA VAL A 52 -12.57 -18.92 8.78
C VAL A 52 -13.86 -18.99 9.59
N THR A 53 -14.06 -20.03 10.37
CA THR A 53 -15.09 -20.04 11.43
C THR A 53 -14.65 -19.17 12.61
N GLU A 54 -15.56 -18.89 13.55
CA GLU A 54 -15.20 -18.22 14.80
C GLU A 54 -14.13 -19.00 15.59
N GLU A 55 -14.26 -20.32 15.63
CA GLU A 55 -13.28 -21.22 16.26
C GLU A 55 -11.90 -21.13 15.61
N GLU A 56 -11.84 -21.03 14.27
CA GLU A 56 -10.59 -20.85 13.53
C GLU A 56 -9.95 -19.47 13.78
N LYS A 57 -10.75 -18.40 13.96
CA LYS A 57 -10.20 -17.09 14.40
C LYS A 57 -9.50 -17.21 15.75
N TRP A 58 -10.12 -17.89 16.70
CA TRP A 58 -9.55 -18.05 18.03
C TRP A 58 -8.33 -18.97 18.03
N ALA A 59 -8.33 -20.02 17.21
CA ALA A 59 -7.15 -20.86 17.00
C ALA A 59 -5.96 -20.03 16.47
N LEU A 60 -6.20 -19.13 15.51
CA LEU A 60 -5.16 -18.23 14.99
C LEU A 60 -4.62 -17.28 16.06
N LYS A 61 -5.48 -16.63 16.85
CA LYS A 61 -5.02 -15.78 17.97
C LYS A 61 -4.22 -16.58 19.01
N LEU A 62 -4.63 -17.81 19.33
CA LEU A 62 -3.90 -18.70 20.25
C LEU A 62 -2.53 -19.11 19.70
N ASP A 63 -2.40 -19.27 18.40
CA ASP A 63 -1.13 -19.54 17.70
C ASP A 63 -0.27 -18.27 17.52
N GLY A 64 -0.70 -17.11 18.04
CA GLY A 64 0.01 -15.83 17.91
C GLY A 64 -0.07 -15.25 16.50
N VAL A 65 -1.05 -15.67 15.70
CA VAL A 65 -1.28 -15.17 14.35
C VAL A 65 -2.27 -14.01 14.38
N ASN A 66 -1.76 -12.82 14.09
CA ASN A 66 -2.56 -11.61 13.95
C ASN A 66 -3.36 -11.63 12.64
N PHE A 67 -4.56 -11.05 12.69
CA PHE A 67 -5.44 -10.90 11.54
C PHE A 67 -6.34 -9.69 11.71
N ILE A 68 -6.77 -9.13 10.60
CA ILE A 68 -7.85 -8.13 10.56
C ILE A 68 -9.12 -8.80 10.02
N ASP A 69 -10.25 -8.60 10.68
CA ASP A 69 -11.53 -9.14 10.21
C ASP A 69 -12.17 -8.15 9.24
N ILE A 70 -12.27 -8.55 7.98
CA ILE A 70 -12.76 -7.72 6.87
C ILE A 70 -14.14 -8.17 6.39
N THR A 71 -14.86 -8.95 7.20
CA THR A 71 -16.16 -9.55 6.85
C THR A 71 -17.18 -8.49 6.42
N ALA A 72 -17.25 -7.38 7.16
CA ALA A 72 -18.16 -6.26 6.86
C ALA A 72 -17.76 -5.50 5.59
N GLU A 73 -16.51 -5.64 5.14
CA GLU A 73 -15.94 -4.86 4.03
C GLU A 73 -15.99 -5.60 2.68
N ARG A 74 -16.30 -6.91 2.70
CA ARG A 74 -16.37 -7.80 1.53
C ARG A 74 -17.05 -7.18 0.30
N ASN A 75 -18.11 -6.39 0.50
CA ASN A 75 -18.94 -5.85 -0.57
C ASN A 75 -18.77 -4.33 -0.79
N THR A 76 -17.78 -3.71 -0.14
CA THR A 76 -17.65 -2.24 -0.18
C THR A 76 -16.83 -1.73 -1.36
N GLY A 77 -16.17 -2.62 -2.12
CA GLY A 77 -15.27 -2.25 -3.23
C GLY A 77 -14.03 -1.49 -2.77
N PHE A 78 -13.81 -1.40 -1.46
CA PHE A 78 -12.69 -0.72 -0.82
C PHE A 78 -11.57 -1.74 -0.57
N TYR A 79 -10.38 -1.51 -1.16
CA TYR A 79 -9.19 -2.29 -0.85
C TYR A 79 -8.16 -1.44 -0.08
N PRO A 80 -7.61 -1.94 1.03
CA PRO A 80 -6.59 -1.27 1.82
C PRO A 80 -5.37 -0.82 1.00
N THR A 81 -4.90 0.41 1.21
CA THR A 81 -3.53 0.81 0.84
C THR A 81 -2.67 0.79 2.10
N LEU A 82 -2.01 -0.32 2.39
CA LEU A 82 -1.25 -0.49 3.64
C LEU A 82 0.10 0.25 3.67
N ASN A 83 0.47 0.95 2.60
CA ASN A 83 1.68 1.76 2.53
C ASN A 83 1.48 2.98 1.63
N ALA A 84 0.55 3.87 1.99
CA ALA A 84 0.57 5.21 1.39
C ALA A 84 1.71 6.00 2.04
N GLY A 85 2.88 6.09 1.39
CA GLY A 85 3.92 7.02 1.81
C GLY A 85 3.33 8.44 1.94
N SER A 86 3.58 9.11 3.07
CA SER A 86 2.90 10.36 3.40
C SER A 86 2.94 11.41 2.29
N TYR A 87 1.76 11.88 1.89
CA TYR A 87 1.57 13.18 1.24
C TYR A 87 1.60 14.33 2.26
N VAL A 88 1.75 14.02 3.56
CA VAL A 88 1.80 15.00 4.65
C VAL A 88 3.25 15.25 5.04
N HIS A 89 3.63 16.52 5.07
CA HIS A 89 4.91 16.94 5.61
C HIS A 89 4.75 17.30 7.10
N TYR A 90 5.48 16.59 7.96
CA TYR A 90 5.51 16.86 9.40
C TYR A 90 6.65 17.83 9.75
N PRO A 91 6.49 18.65 10.80
CA PRO A 91 7.57 19.51 11.30
C PRO A 91 8.81 18.70 11.66
N VAL A 92 9.98 19.20 11.29
CA VAL A 92 11.29 18.58 11.61
C VAL A 92 11.86 19.06 12.95
N GLN A 93 11.20 20.04 13.58
CA GLN A 93 11.55 20.61 14.88
C GLN A 93 10.26 20.79 15.68
N MET A 94 10.35 20.59 16.99
CA MET A 94 9.27 20.88 17.94
C MET A 94 9.29 22.39 18.20
N GLU A 95 8.29 23.11 17.69
CA GLU A 95 8.24 24.58 17.75
C GLU A 95 7.52 25.09 19.00
N HIS A 96 6.86 24.19 19.75
CA HIS A 96 5.95 24.53 20.83
C HIS A 96 6.39 24.03 22.21
N SER A 97 7.69 23.78 22.39
CA SER A 97 8.22 23.23 23.65
C SER A 97 7.91 24.08 24.88
N GLU A 98 7.87 25.41 24.72
CA GLU A 98 7.56 26.35 25.81
C GLU A 98 6.11 26.24 26.27
N GLU A 99 5.17 26.07 25.33
CA GLU A 99 3.75 25.89 25.62
C GLU A 99 3.41 24.48 26.11
N VAL A 100 4.11 23.45 25.62
CA VAL A 100 3.90 22.06 26.01
C VAL A 100 4.43 21.78 27.42
N ALA A 101 5.61 22.31 27.78
CA ALA A 101 6.24 22.06 29.08
C ALA A 101 5.34 22.24 30.32
N PRO A 102 4.52 23.31 30.47
CA PRO A 102 3.59 23.42 31.59
C PRO A 102 2.48 22.37 31.58
N LEU A 103 2.01 21.92 30.40
CA LEU A 103 0.99 20.88 30.28
C LEU A 103 1.53 19.54 30.79
N LEU A 104 2.78 19.21 30.42
CA LEU A 104 3.44 17.97 30.85
C LEU A 104 3.62 17.90 32.37
N ARG A 105 3.92 19.02 33.02
CA ARG A 105 4.09 19.09 34.49
C ARG A 105 2.81 18.79 35.26
N ASN A 106 1.65 19.01 34.63
CA ASN A 106 0.37 18.81 35.27
C ASN A 106 -0.22 17.42 35.02
N LEU A 107 0.47 16.55 34.27
CA LEU A 107 0.09 15.14 34.11
C LEU A 107 0.23 14.39 35.44
N SER A 108 -0.68 13.47 35.72
CA SER A 108 -0.84 12.81 37.01
C SER A 108 -0.84 11.28 36.88
N LYS A 109 0.12 10.64 37.55
CA LYS A 109 0.17 9.18 37.69
C LYS A 109 -1.03 8.67 38.49
N ASP A 110 -1.38 9.36 39.57
CA ASP A 110 -2.49 8.99 40.44
C ASP A 110 -3.84 8.96 39.69
N ASN A 111 -4.02 9.83 38.69
CA ASN A 111 -5.20 9.80 37.83
C ASN A 111 -5.24 8.53 36.98
N MET A 112 -4.12 8.20 36.33
CA MET A 112 -4.01 7.00 35.50
C MET A 112 -4.18 5.74 36.35
N GLU A 113 -3.54 5.68 37.53
CA GLU A 113 -3.64 4.56 38.46
C GLU A 113 -5.07 4.34 38.93
N LYS A 114 -5.72 5.39 39.45
CA LYS A 114 -7.11 5.29 39.91
C LYS A 114 -8.07 4.87 38.79
N ASN A 115 -7.91 5.44 37.60
CA ASN A 115 -8.76 5.10 36.46
C ASN A 115 -8.50 3.66 36.02
N LEU A 116 -7.25 3.21 36.00
CA LEU A 116 -6.90 1.85 35.59
C LEU A 116 -7.37 0.80 36.59
N GLU A 117 -7.25 1.08 37.89
CA GLU A 117 -7.80 0.20 38.94
C GLU A 117 -9.31 -0.01 38.77
N HIS A 118 -10.06 1.05 38.45
CA HIS A 118 -11.49 0.91 38.17
C HIS A 118 -11.74 0.17 36.84
N PHE A 119 -11.03 0.55 35.78
CA PHE A 119 -11.23 -0.02 34.45
C PHE A 119 -10.88 -1.52 34.37
N THR A 120 -9.96 -1.97 35.21
CA THR A 120 -9.57 -3.39 35.35
C THR A 120 -10.44 -4.16 36.36
N SER A 121 -11.36 -3.47 37.06
CA SER A 121 -12.29 -4.09 38.01
C SER A 121 -13.51 -4.74 37.35
N PHE A 122 -13.84 -4.35 36.11
CA PHE A 122 -14.83 -5.04 35.31
C PHE A 122 -14.35 -6.47 35.04
N HIS A 123 -15.26 -7.46 35.14
CA HIS A 123 -14.90 -8.88 34.99
C HIS A 123 -14.14 -9.15 33.69
N THR A 124 -14.65 -8.60 32.59
CA THR A 124 -13.99 -8.55 31.28
C THR A 124 -14.52 -7.32 30.54
N ARG A 125 -13.74 -6.78 29.60
CA ARG A 125 -14.20 -5.73 28.69
C ARG A 125 -14.45 -6.27 27.28
N TYR A 126 -14.61 -7.59 27.15
CA TYR A 126 -14.90 -8.25 25.88
C TYR A 126 -16.09 -7.60 25.17
N TYR A 127 -15.88 -7.24 23.90
CA TYR A 127 -16.77 -6.36 23.13
C TYR A 127 -18.21 -6.87 22.93
N ARG A 128 -18.46 -8.19 23.09
CA ARG A 128 -19.81 -8.79 23.06
C ARG A 128 -20.43 -9.01 24.44
N SER A 129 -19.73 -8.66 25.52
CA SER A 129 -20.19 -8.91 26.89
C SER A 129 -20.92 -7.70 27.49
N ALA A 130 -21.81 -7.95 28.46
CA ALA A 130 -22.49 -6.88 29.19
C ALA A 130 -21.49 -5.97 29.94
N THR A 131 -20.46 -6.55 30.57
CA THR A 131 -19.40 -5.79 31.25
C THR A 131 -18.52 -5.00 30.27
N GLY A 132 -18.45 -5.42 29.00
CA GLY A 132 -17.88 -4.64 27.90
C GLY A 132 -18.66 -3.35 27.63
N VAL A 133 -20.00 -3.40 27.62
CA VAL A 133 -20.85 -2.20 27.48
C VAL A 133 -20.77 -1.31 28.72
N GLU A 134 -20.77 -1.90 29.92
CA GLU A 134 -20.65 -1.16 31.19
C GLU A 134 -19.32 -0.41 31.28
N SER A 135 -18.21 -1.06 30.94
CA SER A 135 -16.87 -0.43 30.93
C SER A 135 -16.76 0.69 29.89
N ALA A 136 -17.32 0.52 28.70
CA ALA A 136 -17.38 1.58 27.68
C ALA A 136 -18.23 2.77 28.13
N THR A 137 -19.34 2.51 28.82
CA THR A 137 -20.21 3.55 29.41
C THR A 137 -19.46 4.34 30.47
N TRP A 138 -18.77 3.65 31.38
CA TRP A 138 -17.95 4.31 32.39
C TRP A 138 -16.84 5.16 31.79
N LEU A 139 -16.12 4.64 30.79
CA LEU A 139 -15.04 5.37 30.11
C LEU A 139 -15.57 6.61 29.39
N TYR A 140 -16.71 6.49 28.71
CA TYR A 140 -17.39 7.62 28.08
C TYR A 140 -17.70 8.74 29.08
N GLU A 141 -18.17 8.40 30.28
CA GLU A 141 -18.42 9.38 31.34
C GLU A 141 -17.12 10.09 31.79
N GLN A 142 -16.01 9.36 31.93
CA GLN A 142 -14.72 9.98 32.28
C GLN A 142 -14.25 10.97 31.21
N VAL A 143 -14.36 10.59 29.93
CA VAL A 143 -14.00 11.44 28.79
C VAL A 143 -14.90 12.69 28.74
N LEU A 144 -16.20 12.51 28.94
CA LEU A 144 -17.17 13.60 28.98
C LEU A 144 -16.89 14.57 30.13
N ASP A 145 -16.51 14.07 31.29
CA ASP A 145 -16.18 14.89 32.45
C ASP A 145 -14.90 15.69 32.24
N VAL A 146 -13.87 15.12 31.60
CA VAL A 146 -12.66 15.86 31.18
C VAL A 146 -13.01 17.00 30.22
N ILE A 147 -13.85 16.75 29.22
CA ILE A 147 -14.31 17.76 28.25
C ILE A 147 -15.15 18.86 28.90
N LYS A 148 -16.02 18.52 29.87
CA LYS A 148 -16.81 19.50 30.62
C LYS A 148 -15.96 20.33 31.57
N ALA A 149 -15.06 19.69 32.33
CA ALA A 149 -14.23 20.33 33.34
C ALA A 149 -13.25 21.35 32.74
N SER A 150 -12.72 21.08 31.55
CA SER A 150 -11.88 22.02 30.80
C SER A 150 -12.66 23.21 30.22
N GLY A 151 -13.98 23.14 30.18
CA GLY A 151 -14.83 24.13 29.51
C GLY A 151 -14.82 24.04 27.98
N ALA A 152 -14.12 23.08 27.39
CA ALA A 152 -13.99 22.91 25.94
C ALA A 152 -15.34 22.64 25.25
N SER A 153 -16.30 22.03 25.95
CA SER A 153 -17.67 21.84 25.45
C SER A 153 -18.38 23.15 25.09
N LYS A 154 -18.05 24.25 25.78
CA LYS A 154 -18.58 25.60 25.47
C LYS A 154 -18.02 26.17 24.17
N HIS A 155 -16.96 25.56 23.65
CA HIS A 155 -16.23 25.95 22.45
C HIS A 155 -16.35 24.89 21.34
N GLY A 156 -17.34 24.00 21.44
CA GLY A 156 -17.67 23.05 20.38
C GLY A 156 -16.97 21.69 20.50
N ALA A 157 -16.24 21.41 21.59
CA ALA A 157 -15.74 20.07 21.82
C ALA A 157 -16.89 19.08 22.12
N THR A 158 -16.82 17.89 21.53
CA THR A 158 -17.87 16.86 21.62
C THR A 158 -17.30 15.52 22.07
N VAL A 159 -18.15 14.69 22.69
CA VAL A 159 -17.86 13.27 22.93
C VAL A 159 -18.99 12.46 22.30
N GLU A 160 -18.65 11.56 21.39
CA GLU A 160 -19.58 10.78 20.60
C GLU A 160 -19.45 9.28 20.92
N GLN A 161 -20.59 8.59 20.99
CA GLN A 161 -20.65 7.12 21.03
C GLN A 161 -20.85 6.60 19.60
N PHE A 162 -19.78 6.11 18.98
CA PHE A 162 -19.84 5.48 17.67
C PHE A 162 -20.37 4.06 17.82
N SER A 163 -21.61 3.84 17.36
CA SER A 163 -22.36 2.61 17.62
C SER A 163 -21.94 1.46 16.70
N HIS A 164 -21.90 0.25 17.27
CA HIS A 164 -21.56 -1.00 16.58
C HIS A 164 -22.64 -2.08 16.78
N PRO A 165 -22.76 -3.07 15.88
CA PRO A 165 -23.79 -4.10 15.98
C PRO A 165 -23.59 -5.12 17.12
N TRP A 166 -22.45 -5.10 17.82
CA TRP A 166 -22.12 -6.03 18.91
C TRP A 166 -22.35 -5.46 20.32
N GLY A 167 -22.87 -4.24 20.44
CA GLY A 167 -23.22 -3.62 21.72
C GLY A 167 -22.18 -2.62 22.22
N GLN A 168 -20.94 -3.03 22.49
CA GLN A 168 -19.90 -2.09 22.92
C GLN A 168 -19.60 -1.05 21.82
N PHE A 169 -19.70 0.25 22.14
CA PHE A 169 -19.46 1.36 21.21
C PHE A 169 -18.01 1.86 21.28
N SER A 170 -17.52 2.48 20.21
CA SER A 170 -16.27 3.27 20.27
C SER A 170 -16.55 4.70 20.76
N ILE A 171 -15.58 5.33 21.42
CA ILE A 171 -15.71 6.69 21.94
C ILE A 171 -14.84 7.62 21.11
N ILE A 172 -15.40 8.73 20.63
CA ILE A 172 -14.67 9.77 19.89
C ILE A 172 -14.83 11.09 20.62
N ALA A 173 -13.77 11.57 21.28
CA ALA A 173 -13.69 12.93 21.78
C ALA A 173 -13.05 13.82 20.73
N ARG A 174 -13.75 14.90 20.33
CA ARG A 174 -13.32 15.81 19.28
C ARG A 174 -13.19 17.22 19.84
N VAL A 175 -11.98 17.78 19.74
CA VAL A 175 -11.67 19.17 20.09
C VAL A 175 -11.48 19.94 18.78
N PRO A 176 -12.45 20.77 18.37
CA PRO A 176 -12.43 21.39 17.04
C PRO A 176 -11.25 22.36 16.89
N GLY A 177 -10.58 22.31 15.74
CA GLY A 177 -9.66 23.35 15.30
C GLY A 177 -10.33 24.31 14.31
N GLN A 178 -9.53 25.19 13.70
CA GLN A 178 -9.99 26.11 12.67
C GLN A 178 -10.18 25.45 11.30
N THR A 179 -9.66 24.24 11.10
CA THR A 179 -9.77 23.47 9.85
C THR A 179 -10.26 22.04 10.10
N ASN A 180 -10.67 21.36 9.02
CA ASN A 180 -11.06 19.94 9.06
C ASN A 180 -9.86 18.97 9.07
N LYS A 181 -8.62 19.48 9.08
CA LYS A 181 -7.42 18.65 9.21
C LYS A 181 -7.38 18.07 10.61
N THR A 182 -7.34 16.75 10.69
CA THR A 182 -7.58 16.03 11.93
C THR A 182 -6.35 15.26 12.36
N VAL A 183 -5.96 15.42 13.62
CA VAL A 183 -4.94 14.62 14.33
C VAL A 183 -5.68 13.68 15.27
N VAL A 184 -5.43 12.38 15.16
CA VAL A 184 -6.12 11.33 15.93
C VAL A 184 -5.12 10.68 16.89
N LEU A 185 -5.52 10.50 18.14
CA LEU A 185 -4.81 9.71 19.14
C LEU A 185 -5.73 8.57 19.59
N GLY A 186 -5.26 7.33 19.51
CA GLY A 186 -6.07 6.13 19.67
C GLY A 186 -5.48 5.13 20.67
N ALA A 187 -6.39 4.39 21.30
CA ALA A 187 -6.16 3.20 22.13
C ALA A 187 -7.41 2.31 21.99
N HIS A 188 -7.35 1.02 22.35
CA HIS A 188 -8.57 0.20 22.41
C HIS A 188 -9.03 -0.03 23.85
N GLN A 189 -10.35 -0.17 24.02
CA GLN A 189 -10.97 -0.22 25.34
C GLN A 189 -11.39 -1.63 25.75
N ASP A 190 -11.50 -2.56 24.79
CA ASP A 190 -11.87 -3.94 25.07
C ASP A 190 -10.70 -4.74 25.65
N SER A 191 -11.01 -5.94 26.13
CA SER A 191 -10.03 -6.93 26.58
C SER A 191 -10.59 -8.33 26.33
N ILE A 192 -9.70 -9.30 26.14
CA ILE A 192 -10.09 -10.69 25.93
C ILE A 192 -9.40 -11.66 26.89
N ASN A 193 -10.04 -12.80 27.14
CA ASN A 193 -9.36 -13.98 27.66
C ASN A 193 -9.35 -15.06 26.56
N LEU A 194 -8.18 -15.39 25.99
CA LEU A 194 -8.12 -16.29 24.83
C LEU A 194 -8.60 -17.72 25.10
N PHE A 195 -8.71 -18.15 26.37
CA PHE A 195 -9.18 -19.50 26.69
C PHE A 195 -10.72 -19.59 26.63
N LEU A 196 -11.44 -18.60 27.17
CA LEU A 196 -12.90 -18.48 27.08
C LEU A 196 -13.32 -16.99 27.10
N PRO A 197 -13.35 -16.31 25.93
CA PRO A 197 -13.50 -14.86 25.81
C PRO A 197 -14.69 -14.23 26.53
N SER A 198 -15.82 -14.94 26.59
CA SER A 198 -17.07 -14.45 27.19
C SER A 198 -17.30 -14.89 28.63
N ILE A 199 -16.48 -15.79 29.17
CA ILE A 199 -16.71 -16.43 30.47
C ILE A 199 -15.62 -16.06 31.47
N LEU A 200 -14.36 -16.15 31.07
CA LEU A 200 -13.25 -15.91 31.97
C LEU A 200 -12.97 -14.41 32.13
N ALA A 201 -12.44 -14.06 33.31
CA ALA A 201 -12.05 -12.69 33.55
C ALA A 201 -10.88 -12.27 32.65
N ALA A 202 -10.89 -11.02 32.23
CA ALA A 202 -9.83 -10.39 31.45
C ALA A 202 -9.63 -8.97 31.99
N PRO A 203 -8.83 -8.80 33.06
CA PRO A 203 -8.60 -7.48 33.62
C PRO A 203 -7.98 -6.54 32.59
N GLY A 204 -7.16 -7.04 31.65
CA GLY A 204 -6.63 -6.26 30.53
C GLY A 204 -5.93 -4.98 31.00
N ALA A 205 -5.06 -5.10 32.00
CA ALA A 205 -4.46 -3.95 32.63
C ALA A 205 -3.44 -3.27 31.71
N ASP A 206 -2.59 -4.06 31.08
CA ASP A 206 -1.64 -3.57 30.10
C ASP A 206 -2.30 -3.41 28.74
N ASP A 207 -3.07 -4.44 28.34
CA ASP A 207 -3.66 -4.63 27.02
C ASP A 207 -5.21 -4.52 27.07
N ASP A 208 -5.79 -3.38 26.70
CA ASP A 208 -5.13 -2.06 26.55
C ASP A 208 -5.68 -1.04 27.54
N GLY A 209 -5.85 -1.50 28.79
CA GLY A 209 -6.20 -0.61 29.90
C GLY A 209 -5.18 0.52 30.06
N SER A 210 -3.89 0.20 29.88
CA SER A 210 -2.80 1.14 30.05
C SER A 210 -2.82 2.25 28.98
N GLY A 211 -2.93 1.91 27.69
CA GLY A 211 -3.05 2.88 26.59
C GLY A 211 -4.31 3.73 26.74
N THR A 212 -5.43 3.09 27.09
CA THR A 212 -6.72 3.76 27.34
C THR A 212 -6.61 4.89 28.37
N VAL A 213 -6.03 4.63 29.55
CA VAL A 213 -5.91 5.67 30.59
C VAL A 213 -4.80 6.67 30.30
N THR A 214 -3.76 6.25 29.58
CA THR A 214 -2.68 7.12 29.11
C THR A 214 -3.22 8.21 28.18
N ILE A 215 -4.02 7.85 27.18
CA ILE A 215 -4.57 8.86 26.25
C ILE A 215 -5.69 9.69 26.90
N LEU A 216 -6.41 9.15 27.90
CA LEU A 216 -7.36 9.92 28.71
C LEU A 216 -6.66 11.01 29.54
N GLU A 217 -5.55 10.68 30.17
CA GLU A 217 -4.72 11.63 30.91
C GLU A 217 -4.05 12.63 29.95
N GLY A 218 -3.64 12.20 28.76
CA GLY A 218 -3.16 13.08 27.70
C GLY A 218 -4.22 14.07 27.21
N LEU A 219 -5.48 13.65 27.01
CA LEU A 219 -6.60 14.54 26.69
C LEU A 219 -6.78 15.58 27.80
N ARG A 220 -6.79 15.15 29.07
CA ARG A 220 -6.93 16.04 30.23
C ARG A 220 -5.77 17.03 30.32
N GLY A 221 -4.54 16.60 30.05
CA GLY A 221 -3.35 17.45 30.00
C GLY A 221 -3.41 18.48 28.87
N LEU A 222 -3.73 18.04 27.65
CA LEU A 222 -3.85 18.89 26.47
C LEU A 222 -4.90 20.00 26.67
N LEU A 223 -6.04 19.67 27.27
CA LEU A 223 -7.14 20.61 27.50
C LEU A 223 -6.89 21.63 28.61
N GLN A 224 -5.72 21.59 29.26
CA GLN A 224 -5.28 22.73 30.08
C GLN A 224 -4.72 23.88 29.23
N SER A 225 -4.42 23.62 27.94
CA SER A 225 -4.13 24.69 27.00
C SER A 225 -5.41 25.45 26.67
N ASP A 226 -5.46 26.69 27.15
CA ASP A 226 -6.53 27.64 26.85
C ASP A 226 -6.75 27.83 25.34
N THR A 227 -5.69 27.74 24.54
CA THR A 227 -5.75 27.86 23.08
C THR A 227 -6.43 26.64 22.45
N VAL A 228 -6.06 25.43 22.87
CA VAL A 228 -6.64 24.19 22.35
C VAL A 228 -8.08 24.03 22.84
N ALA A 229 -8.33 24.18 24.15
CA ALA A 229 -9.66 24.03 24.75
C ALA A 229 -10.69 25.02 24.19
N LYS A 230 -10.26 26.22 23.78
CA LYS A 230 -11.14 27.22 23.16
C LYS A 230 -11.27 27.07 21.63
N GLY A 231 -10.76 25.98 21.06
CA GLY A 231 -10.83 25.65 19.63
C GLY A 231 -10.06 26.62 18.73
N LYS A 232 -8.98 27.24 19.25
CA LYS A 232 -8.18 28.22 18.50
C LYS A 232 -7.03 27.60 17.74
N ALA A 233 -6.70 26.33 17.97
CA ALA A 233 -5.67 25.62 17.22
C ALA A 233 -6.06 25.51 15.73
N PRO A 234 -5.10 25.61 14.79
CA PRO A 234 -5.36 25.43 13.36
C PRO A 234 -6.04 24.10 13.01
N ASN A 235 -5.59 23.01 13.60
CA ASN A 235 -6.03 21.65 13.26
C ASN A 235 -6.92 21.06 14.36
N THR A 236 -7.88 20.24 13.97
CA THR A 236 -8.76 19.51 14.89
C THR A 236 -8.00 18.35 15.53
N VAL A 237 -8.17 18.14 16.83
CA VAL A 237 -7.58 17.01 17.57
C VAL A 237 -8.69 16.08 18.07
N GLU A 238 -8.50 14.79 17.88
CA GLU A 238 -9.44 13.75 18.29
C GLU A 238 -8.75 12.68 19.13
N PHE A 239 -9.46 12.19 20.14
CA PHE A 239 -9.06 11.07 20.99
C PHE A 239 -10.09 9.96 20.84
N HIS A 240 -9.62 8.77 20.46
CA HIS A 240 -10.44 7.61 20.14
C HIS A 240 -10.16 6.47 21.11
N TRP A 241 -11.24 5.84 21.58
CA TRP A 241 -11.20 4.56 22.28
C TRP A 241 -11.98 3.54 21.46
N TYR A 242 -11.27 2.65 20.79
CA TYR A 242 -11.86 1.70 19.87
C TYR A 242 -12.50 0.54 20.63
N SER A 243 -13.53 -0.05 20.04
CA SER A 243 -14.18 -1.27 20.54
C SER A 243 -13.79 -2.42 19.63
N ALA A 244 -13.73 -3.63 20.17
CA ALA A 244 -13.52 -4.85 19.38
C ALA A 244 -12.21 -4.83 18.56
N GLU A 245 -11.13 -4.27 19.13
CA GLU A 245 -9.78 -4.51 18.61
C GLU A 245 -9.52 -6.01 18.62
N GLU A 246 -9.87 -6.66 19.73
CA GLU A 246 -9.60 -8.07 19.98
C GLU A 246 -10.39 -9.00 19.05
N GLY A 247 -11.46 -8.48 18.45
CA GLY A 247 -12.25 -9.14 17.42
C GLY A 247 -11.63 -9.11 16.02
N GLY A 248 -10.51 -8.42 15.84
CA GLY A 248 -9.85 -8.18 14.55
C GLY A 248 -9.99 -6.73 14.07
N MET A 249 -9.70 -5.75 14.94
CA MET A 249 -9.78 -4.30 14.67
C MET A 249 -11.16 -3.84 14.15
N LEU A 250 -12.25 -4.43 14.64
CA LEU A 250 -13.58 -4.20 14.08
C LEU A 250 -14.07 -2.75 14.29
N GLY A 251 -13.85 -2.18 15.47
CA GLY A 251 -14.31 -0.82 15.77
C GLY A 251 -13.52 0.27 15.05
N SER A 252 -12.19 0.19 15.05
CA SER A 252 -11.36 1.16 14.32
C SER A 252 -11.59 1.09 12.82
N GLN A 253 -11.79 -0.11 12.25
CA GLN A 253 -12.18 -0.25 10.84
C GLN A 253 -13.50 0.48 10.55
N ALA A 254 -14.53 0.28 11.38
CA ALA A 254 -15.82 0.95 11.18
C ALA A 254 -15.69 2.49 11.26
N VAL A 255 -14.90 3.01 12.21
CA VAL A 255 -14.64 4.45 12.34
C VAL A 255 -13.91 4.99 11.11
N PHE A 256 -12.79 4.40 10.69
CA PHE A 256 -12.01 4.90 9.56
C PHE A 256 -12.71 4.69 8.21
N SER A 257 -13.53 3.65 8.09
CA SER A 257 -14.45 3.45 6.96
C SER A 257 -15.43 4.60 6.85
N GLN A 258 -16.05 4.99 7.96
CA GLN A 258 -16.97 6.12 8.00
C GLN A 258 -16.24 7.44 7.71
N TYR A 259 -15.07 7.66 8.29
CA TYR A 259 -14.26 8.85 8.02
C TYR A 259 -13.90 8.98 6.54
N LYS A 260 -13.59 7.85 5.88
CA LYS A 260 -13.35 7.82 4.43
C LYS A 260 -14.58 8.24 3.63
N LYS A 261 -15.77 7.72 3.98
CA LYS A 261 -17.04 8.10 3.35
C LYS A 261 -17.35 9.58 3.55
N ASP A 262 -17.08 10.09 4.75
CA ASP A 262 -17.30 11.48 5.13
C ASP A 262 -16.20 12.43 4.64
N LYS A 263 -15.17 11.90 3.98
CA LYS A 263 -14.00 12.64 3.46
C LYS A 263 -13.30 13.45 4.56
N ARG A 264 -13.18 12.87 5.76
CA ARG A 264 -12.40 13.46 6.86
C ARG A 264 -10.93 13.57 6.44
N ASP A 265 -10.31 14.73 6.65
CA ASP A 265 -8.92 14.96 6.27
C ASP A 265 -7.97 14.61 7.44
N VAL A 266 -7.82 13.31 7.73
CA VAL A 266 -6.94 12.84 8.80
C VAL A 266 -5.48 12.95 8.34
N LYS A 267 -4.70 13.76 9.08
CA LYS A 267 -3.29 14.04 8.80
C LYS A 267 -2.33 13.18 9.59
N ALA A 268 -2.76 12.66 10.73
CA ALA A 268 -1.96 11.79 11.58
C ALA A 268 -2.87 10.97 12.48
N MET A 269 -2.52 9.70 12.68
CA MET A 269 -3.10 8.83 13.69
C MET A 269 -1.96 8.22 14.52
N LEU A 270 -1.98 8.40 15.84
CA LEU A 270 -1.09 7.72 16.77
C LEU A 270 -1.88 6.66 17.52
N GLN A 271 -1.50 5.38 17.39
CA GLN A 271 -1.97 4.32 18.28
C GLN A 271 -1.02 4.18 19.47
N GLN A 272 -1.59 4.06 20.67
CA GLN A 272 -0.88 3.65 21.87
C GLN A 272 -1.55 2.40 22.40
N ASP A 273 -0.83 1.29 22.37
CA ASP A 273 -1.32 -0.03 22.75
C ASP A 273 -0.23 -0.74 23.55
N MET A 274 -0.58 -1.05 24.81
CA MET A 274 0.34 -1.42 25.90
C MET A 274 1.38 -0.32 26.17
N THR A 275 1.30 0.29 27.35
CA THR A 275 2.13 1.45 27.73
C THR A 275 2.73 1.28 29.13
N GLY A 276 2.59 0.10 29.74
CA GLY A 276 2.80 -0.07 31.18
C GLY A 276 3.92 -1.03 31.58
N TYR A 277 4.25 -2.05 30.81
CA TYR A 277 5.13 -3.14 31.27
C TYR A 277 6.58 -3.00 30.82
N ILE A 278 7.48 -2.83 31.80
CA ILE A 278 8.92 -2.65 31.58
C ILE A 278 9.78 -3.82 32.08
N GLN A 279 9.19 -4.79 32.78
CA GLN A 279 9.95 -5.84 33.44
C GLN A 279 10.64 -6.76 32.43
N GLY A 280 10.00 -7.08 31.30
CA GLY A 280 10.61 -7.93 30.27
C GLY A 280 11.86 -7.30 29.66
N SER A 281 11.84 -5.98 29.43
CA SER A 281 13.02 -5.23 28.98
C SER A 281 14.14 -5.22 30.04
N SER A 282 13.76 -5.04 31.31
CA SER A 282 14.70 -5.08 32.43
C SER A 282 15.37 -6.44 32.58
N ASP A 283 14.60 -7.52 32.46
CA ASP A 283 15.07 -8.90 32.51
C ASP A 283 16.02 -9.23 31.34
N ALA A 284 15.76 -8.64 30.16
CA ALA A 284 16.62 -8.73 28.98
C ALA A 284 17.87 -7.82 29.05
N GLY A 285 18.08 -7.08 30.14
CA GLY A 285 19.19 -6.14 30.30
C GLY A 285 19.14 -4.93 29.37
N ARG A 286 17.94 -4.61 28.84
CA ARG A 286 17.70 -3.44 28.00
C ARG A 286 17.42 -2.21 28.86
N LYS A 287 17.70 -1.03 28.32
CA LYS A 287 17.32 0.24 28.94
C LYS A 287 15.85 0.50 28.68
N GLU A 288 15.19 1.13 29.64
CA GLU A 288 13.83 1.63 29.48
C GLU A 288 13.76 2.62 28.31
N ALA A 289 12.84 2.38 27.39
CA ALA A 289 12.61 3.17 26.19
C ALA A 289 11.21 2.88 25.66
N VAL A 290 10.61 3.85 24.97
CA VAL A 290 9.34 3.66 24.26
C VAL A 290 9.57 2.80 23.02
N GLY A 291 8.81 1.72 22.85
CA GLY A 291 8.81 0.92 21.62
C GLY A 291 8.09 1.65 20.49
N ILE A 292 8.72 1.76 19.32
CA ILE A 292 8.15 2.40 18.13
C ILE A 292 8.10 1.40 16.98
N MET A 293 6.89 1.16 16.46
CA MET A 293 6.72 0.29 15.29
C MET A 293 7.31 0.94 14.04
N VAL A 294 7.96 0.13 13.21
CA VAL A 294 8.55 0.57 11.92
C VAL A 294 8.03 -0.20 10.71
N ASP A 295 7.19 -1.22 10.92
CA ASP A 295 6.43 -1.93 9.91
C ASP A 295 4.96 -1.50 9.91
N TYR A 296 4.34 -1.44 8.72
CA TYR A 296 2.92 -1.09 8.51
C TYR A 296 2.48 0.30 9.06
N VAL A 297 3.42 1.24 9.16
CA VAL A 297 3.23 2.62 9.63
C VAL A 297 3.78 3.65 8.63
N ASP A 298 3.31 4.90 8.73
CA ASP A 298 3.84 6.01 7.92
C ASP A 298 5.22 6.46 8.41
N ARG A 299 6.22 6.44 7.53
CA ARG A 299 7.61 6.76 7.90
C ARG A 299 7.78 8.20 8.36
N GLY A 300 7.08 9.16 7.75
CA GLY A 300 7.19 10.57 8.09
C GLY A 300 6.64 10.82 9.49
N LEU A 301 5.46 10.26 9.78
CA LEU A 301 4.82 10.36 11.08
C LEU A 301 5.59 9.61 12.17
N THR A 302 6.12 8.43 11.84
CA THR A 302 6.97 7.65 12.76
C THR A 302 8.26 8.40 13.09
N GLN A 303 8.87 9.11 12.14
CA GLN A 303 10.03 9.96 12.42
C GLN A 303 9.65 11.12 13.33
N PHE A 304 8.54 11.81 13.04
CA PHE A 304 8.01 12.87 13.88
C PHE A 304 7.75 12.38 15.32
N LEU A 305 7.18 11.19 15.49
CA LEU A 305 6.94 10.56 16.79
C LEU A 305 8.24 10.37 17.59
N LYS A 306 9.33 9.93 16.94
CA LYS A 306 10.65 9.80 17.57
C LYS A 306 11.21 11.14 18.02
N ASP A 307 10.97 12.20 17.23
CA ASP A 307 11.41 13.56 17.56
C ASP A 307 10.60 14.13 18.74
N VAL A 308 9.30 13.84 18.82
CA VAL A 308 8.45 14.15 20.00
C VAL A 308 8.99 13.46 21.25
N ILE A 309 9.34 12.17 21.18
CA ILE A 309 9.92 11.43 22.33
C ILE A 309 11.22 12.10 22.78
N LYS A 310 12.10 12.42 21.83
CA LYS A 310 13.40 13.04 22.12
C LYS A 310 13.25 14.39 22.82
N GLU A 311 12.24 15.18 22.47
CA GLU A 311 12.02 16.51 23.04
C GLU A 311 11.29 16.45 24.40
N TYR A 312 10.26 15.61 24.51
CA TYR A 312 9.29 15.70 25.60
C TYR A 312 9.38 14.59 26.65
N CYS A 313 10.04 13.47 26.34
CA CYS A 313 10.16 12.33 27.24
C CYS A 313 11.56 12.30 27.90
N LYS A 314 11.63 11.69 29.09
CA LYS A 314 12.91 11.48 29.81
C LYS A 314 13.66 10.24 29.30
N ILE A 315 12.92 9.30 28.73
CA ILE A 315 13.45 8.06 28.16
C ILE A 315 13.54 8.19 26.63
N GLY A 316 14.41 7.38 26.04
CA GLY A 316 14.54 7.31 24.58
C GLY A 316 13.44 6.47 23.93
N HIS A 317 13.63 6.17 22.65
CA HIS A 317 12.83 5.20 21.91
C HIS A 317 13.70 4.04 21.43
N ILE A 318 13.05 2.92 21.12
CA ILE A 318 13.63 1.77 20.44
C ILE A 318 12.72 1.35 19.29
N GLU A 319 13.30 1.04 18.14
CA GLU A 319 12.53 0.55 17.00
C GLU A 319 12.21 -0.93 17.18
N THR A 320 10.97 -1.31 16.90
CA THR A 320 10.52 -2.69 16.96
C THR A 320 9.51 -2.99 15.85
N LYS A 321 9.08 -4.24 15.76
CA LYS A 321 8.14 -4.72 14.75
C LYS A 321 7.13 -5.65 15.37
N CYS A 322 5.88 -5.56 14.93
CA CYS A 322 4.80 -6.42 15.43
C CYS A 322 4.06 -7.21 14.34
N GLY A 323 4.43 -7.04 13.07
CA GLY A 323 3.82 -7.77 11.97
C GLY A 323 2.50 -7.17 11.49
N TYR A 324 1.84 -7.87 10.57
CA TYR A 324 0.60 -7.43 9.96
C TYR A 324 -0.58 -7.46 10.95
N ALA A 325 -1.52 -6.51 10.83
CA ALA A 325 -2.73 -6.46 11.65
C ALA A 325 -2.45 -6.47 13.16
N CYS A 326 -1.46 -5.68 13.56
CA CYS A 326 -0.94 -5.68 14.92
C CYS A 326 -1.82 -4.94 15.93
N SER A 327 -2.43 -3.82 15.53
CA SER A 327 -3.36 -3.02 16.35
C SER A 327 -4.12 -2.02 15.45
N ASP A 328 -4.94 -1.13 16.03
CA ASP A 328 -5.86 -0.23 15.32
C ASP A 328 -5.21 0.78 14.34
N HIS A 329 -3.90 1.05 14.47
CA HIS A 329 -3.16 1.82 13.46
C HIS A 329 -3.28 1.19 12.07
N THR A 330 -3.38 -0.14 12.01
CA THR A 330 -3.59 -0.89 10.76
C THR A 330 -4.85 -0.40 10.04
N SER A 331 -5.93 -0.14 10.78
CA SER A 331 -7.19 0.37 10.21
C SER A 331 -7.02 1.76 9.59
N ALA A 332 -6.29 2.66 10.25
CA ALA A 332 -6.01 3.98 9.71
C ALA A 332 -5.17 3.91 8.42
N SER A 333 -4.06 3.16 8.44
CA SER A 333 -3.23 2.87 7.26
C SER A 333 -4.08 2.30 6.13
N LYS A 334 -4.88 1.28 6.42
CA LYS A 334 -5.80 0.63 5.48
C LYS A 334 -6.71 1.62 4.78
N TYR A 335 -7.25 2.61 5.49
CA TYR A 335 -8.11 3.66 4.90
C TYR A 335 -7.36 4.82 4.20
N GLY A 336 -6.03 4.73 4.13
CA GLY A 336 -5.15 5.67 3.46
C GLY A 336 -4.77 6.89 4.31
N TYR A 337 -4.88 6.76 5.63
CA TYR A 337 -4.48 7.81 6.57
C TYR A 337 -3.10 7.50 7.16
N PRO A 338 -2.19 8.48 7.28
CA PRO A 338 -0.90 8.25 7.92
C PRO A 338 -1.09 7.84 9.38
N SER A 339 -0.50 6.71 9.79
CA SER A 339 -0.54 6.24 11.17
C SER A 339 0.83 5.81 11.69
N ALA A 340 1.06 6.01 12.99
CA ALA A 340 2.22 5.52 13.72
C ALA A 340 1.74 4.80 15.00
N MET A 341 2.58 3.94 15.56
CA MET A 341 2.27 3.20 16.79
C MET A 341 3.43 3.25 17.77
N ALA A 342 3.08 3.55 19.02
CA ALA A 342 3.95 3.43 20.19
C ALA A 342 3.45 2.31 21.10
N THR A 343 4.39 1.60 21.72
CA THR A 343 4.14 0.56 22.72
C THR A 343 5.21 0.65 23.81
N GLU A 344 5.04 -0.10 24.89
CA GLU A 344 5.88 -0.09 26.09
C GLU A 344 7.36 -0.47 25.85
N SER A 345 7.65 -1.34 24.87
CA SER A 345 9.02 -1.81 24.62
C SER A 345 9.19 -2.58 23.30
N GLU A 346 10.33 -3.26 23.09
CA GLU A 346 10.47 -4.21 21.97
C GLU A 346 9.46 -5.35 22.11
N MET A 347 8.79 -5.76 21.02
CA MET A 347 7.75 -6.81 21.06
C MET A 347 8.23 -8.15 21.61
N GLU A 348 9.51 -8.48 21.46
CA GLU A 348 10.10 -9.69 22.09
C GLU A 348 10.02 -9.64 23.62
N ASN A 349 10.10 -8.45 24.21
CA ASN A 349 10.15 -8.18 25.65
C ASN A 349 8.82 -7.68 26.23
N SER A 350 7.76 -7.60 25.42
CA SER A 350 6.42 -7.21 25.86
C SER A 350 5.83 -8.16 26.89
N ASN A 351 4.80 -7.71 27.60
CA ASN A 351 4.11 -8.48 28.62
C ASN A 351 3.54 -9.81 28.08
N LYS A 352 4.07 -10.94 28.57
CA LYS A 352 3.61 -12.28 28.17
C LYS A 352 2.35 -12.76 28.90
N LYS A 353 1.71 -11.90 29.70
CA LYS A 353 0.48 -12.19 30.46
C LYS A 353 -0.78 -11.62 29.81
N ILE A 354 -0.63 -10.87 28.71
CA ILE A 354 -1.75 -10.33 27.94
C ILE A 354 -2.76 -11.42 27.56
N HIS A 355 -4.00 -11.01 27.38
CA HIS A 355 -5.14 -11.89 27.13
C HIS A 355 -5.41 -13.00 28.18
N THR A 356 -4.95 -12.80 29.43
CA THR A 356 -5.19 -13.73 30.55
C THR A 356 -5.72 -12.99 31.79
N THR A 357 -6.10 -13.76 32.82
CA THR A 357 -6.44 -13.21 34.14
C THR A 357 -5.24 -12.60 34.89
N ASP A 358 -4.03 -12.82 34.40
CA ASP A 358 -2.79 -12.34 35.01
C ASP A 358 -2.24 -11.07 34.37
N ASP A 359 -2.90 -10.53 33.35
CA ASP A 359 -2.66 -9.15 32.95
C ASP A 359 -3.27 -8.19 33.99
N ARG A 360 -2.42 -7.66 34.90
CA ARG A 360 -2.85 -6.94 36.11
C ARG A 360 -2.00 -5.71 36.38
N VAL A 361 -2.64 -4.69 36.95
CA VAL A 361 -2.06 -3.37 37.30
C VAL A 361 -0.74 -3.48 38.07
N LYS A 362 -0.62 -4.44 38.98
CA LYS A 362 0.58 -4.63 39.82
C LYS A 362 1.88 -4.88 39.04
N TYR A 363 1.80 -5.20 37.75
CA TYR A 363 2.97 -5.43 36.89
C TYR A 363 3.40 -4.19 36.11
N LEU A 364 2.63 -3.09 36.17
CA LEU A 364 2.83 -1.92 35.34
C LEU A 364 3.62 -0.82 36.08
N SER A 365 4.33 -0.02 35.30
CA SER A 365 5.07 1.15 35.73
C SER A 365 4.31 2.42 35.34
N PHE A 366 3.68 3.09 36.31
CA PHE A 366 3.04 4.38 36.07
C PHE A 366 4.05 5.50 35.76
N ASP A 367 5.33 5.33 36.09
CA ASP A 367 6.40 6.22 35.62
C ASP A 367 6.62 6.07 34.12
N HIS A 368 6.55 4.85 33.60
CA HIS A 368 6.66 4.58 32.17
C HIS A 368 5.43 5.11 31.40
N MET A 369 4.22 4.82 31.91
CA MET A 369 2.97 5.35 31.36
C MET A 369 2.95 6.89 31.34
N LEU A 370 3.56 7.54 32.33
CA LEU A 370 3.69 9.00 32.35
C LEU A 370 4.53 9.53 31.18
N GLU A 371 5.57 8.80 30.74
CA GLU A 371 6.33 9.17 29.54
C GLU A 371 5.49 9.01 28.27
N HIS A 372 4.64 7.99 28.18
CA HIS A 372 3.66 7.83 27.10
C HIS A 372 2.55 8.90 27.12
N ALA A 373 2.14 9.38 28.29
CA ALA A 373 1.20 10.49 28.42
C ALA A 373 1.84 11.81 27.96
N LYS A 374 3.14 12.02 28.22
CA LYS A 374 3.88 13.17 27.68
C LYS A 374 4.01 13.11 26.17
N LEU A 375 4.33 11.93 25.63
CA LEU A 375 4.32 11.65 24.20
C LEU A 375 2.98 12.04 23.57
N THR A 376 1.87 11.61 24.19
CA THR A 376 0.50 11.94 23.76
C THR A 376 0.28 13.46 23.67
N VAL A 377 0.62 14.21 24.72
CA VAL A 377 0.42 15.66 24.76
C VAL A 377 1.33 16.39 23.78
N GLY A 378 2.61 16.04 23.72
CA GLY A 378 3.57 16.66 22.81
C GLY A 378 3.18 16.43 21.34
N PHE A 379 2.86 15.19 20.99
CA PHE A 379 2.39 14.83 19.65
C PHE A 379 1.11 15.59 19.26
N ALA A 380 0.11 15.59 20.15
CA ALA A 380 -1.15 16.26 19.89
C ALA A 380 -0.99 17.78 19.75
N TYR A 381 -0.21 18.41 20.62
CA TYR A 381 -0.03 19.86 20.63
C TYR A 381 0.72 20.32 19.37
N GLU A 382 1.87 19.73 19.08
CA GLU A 382 2.69 20.10 17.92
C GLU A 382 1.89 19.98 16.62
N LEU A 383 1.15 18.89 16.44
CA LEU A 383 0.33 18.70 15.24
C LEU A 383 -0.97 19.52 15.23
N ALA A 384 -1.47 19.97 16.39
CA ALA A 384 -2.59 20.91 16.45
C ALA A 384 -2.23 22.26 15.80
N PHE A 385 -0.96 22.66 15.85
CA PHE A 385 -0.43 23.91 15.29
C PHE A 385 0.39 23.74 14.01
N ALA A 386 0.72 22.51 13.61
CA ALA A 386 1.50 22.23 12.41
C ALA A 386 0.88 22.83 11.14
N PRO A 387 1.69 23.50 10.29
CA PRO A 387 1.23 24.03 9.01
C PRO A 387 1.17 22.90 7.98
N PHE A 388 0.13 22.08 8.04
CA PHE A 388 -0.15 21.10 6.98
C PHE A 388 -0.46 21.87 5.69
N GLN A 389 0.52 22.03 4.79
CA GLN A 389 0.29 22.74 3.54
C GLN A 389 -0.80 22.01 2.74
N SER A 390 -1.79 22.75 2.24
CA SER A 390 -2.56 22.26 1.09
C SER A 390 -1.60 22.28 -0.09
N LEU A 391 -1.52 21.20 -0.87
CA LEU A 391 -1.01 21.28 -2.25
C LEU A 391 -1.94 22.24 -3.02
N ARG A 392 -1.71 23.55 -2.91
CA ARG A 392 -2.12 24.48 -3.94
C ARG A 392 -1.17 24.20 -5.09
N ALA A 393 -1.72 23.90 -6.26
CA ALA A 393 -0.97 24.02 -7.50
C ALA A 393 -0.25 25.39 -7.46
N PRO A 394 1.06 25.46 -7.75
CA PRO A 394 1.72 26.75 -7.83
C PRO A 394 1.03 27.55 -8.94
N GLU A 395 0.43 28.68 -8.59
CA GLU A 395 0.16 29.74 -9.55
C GLU A 395 1.53 30.17 -10.09
N TYR A 396 1.89 29.66 -11.26
CA TYR A 396 2.99 30.22 -12.02
C TYR A 396 2.53 31.57 -12.56
N GLU A 397 2.99 32.66 -11.94
CA GLU A 397 3.05 33.94 -12.62
C GLU A 397 3.83 33.76 -13.92
N ALA A 398 3.15 33.99 -15.04
CA ALA A 398 3.73 33.94 -16.37
C ALA A 398 4.79 35.05 -16.51
N VAL A 399 6.04 34.70 -16.21
CA VAL A 399 7.18 35.51 -16.65
C VAL A 399 7.31 35.30 -18.16
N ALA A 400 6.86 36.30 -18.91
CA ALA A 400 7.02 36.38 -20.36
C ALA A 400 8.52 36.38 -20.72
N ILE A 401 9.03 35.23 -21.15
CA ILE A 401 10.33 35.12 -21.83
C ILE A 401 10.07 35.39 -23.33
N PRO A 402 10.83 36.27 -24.00
CA PRO A 402 10.54 36.64 -25.38
C PRO A 402 10.76 35.45 -26.31
N LEU A 403 9.71 35.06 -27.02
CA LEU A 403 9.78 34.15 -28.16
C LEU A 403 10.62 34.81 -29.27
N SER A 404 11.91 34.48 -29.32
CA SER A 404 12.67 34.57 -30.56
C SER A 404 12.45 33.28 -31.34
N HIS A 405 11.64 33.37 -32.38
CA HIS A 405 11.49 32.32 -33.38
C HIS A 405 12.87 31.94 -33.95
N ARG A 406 13.35 30.75 -33.59
CA ARG A 406 14.09 29.90 -34.51
C ARG A 406 13.37 28.57 -34.58
N TYR A 407 12.69 28.35 -35.69
CA TYR A 407 12.28 27.02 -36.12
C TYR A 407 13.52 26.12 -36.15
N CYS A 408 13.68 25.27 -35.14
CA CYS A 408 14.41 24.01 -35.28
C CYS A 408 13.36 22.97 -35.63
N SER A 409 13.41 22.42 -36.85
CA SER A 409 12.39 21.48 -37.31
C SER A 409 12.49 20.18 -36.52
N THR A 410 11.52 19.92 -35.66
CA THR A 410 11.31 18.57 -35.11
C THR A 410 10.85 17.68 -36.26
N ARG A 411 11.77 16.90 -36.83
CA ARG A 411 11.43 15.87 -37.83
C ARG A 411 10.64 14.78 -37.12
N TYR A 412 9.33 14.75 -37.37
CA TYR A 412 8.49 13.59 -37.10
C TYR A 412 8.96 12.44 -38.00
N LEU A 413 9.45 11.35 -37.40
CA LEU A 413 9.89 10.17 -38.13
C LEU A 413 8.73 9.18 -38.25
N ILE A 414 8.21 9.05 -39.47
CA ILE A 414 7.70 7.75 -39.94
C ILE A 414 8.96 6.90 -40.09
N MET A 415 9.09 5.78 -39.36
CA MET A 415 10.30 4.95 -39.46
C MET A 415 10.49 4.51 -40.91
N ASP A 416 11.68 4.80 -41.44
CA ASP A 416 12.06 4.47 -42.81
C ASP A 416 12.00 2.95 -43.00
N SER A 417 11.35 2.51 -44.07
CA SER A 417 11.34 1.10 -44.52
C SER A 417 12.75 0.51 -44.71
N SER A 418 13.78 1.34 -44.80
CA SER A 418 15.19 0.93 -44.86
C SER A 418 15.76 0.39 -43.54
N ILE A 419 15.07 0.56 -42.40
CA ILE A 419 15.53 0.05 -41.11
C ILE A 419 15.28 -1.48 -41.05
N PRO A 420 16.29 -2.31 -40.71
CA PRO A 420 16.11 -3.74 -40.52
C PRO A 420 14.99 -4.04 -39.51
N TYR A 421 14.24 -5.11 -39.75
CA TYR A 421 13.13 -5.53 -38.89
C TYR A 421 11.97 -4.51 -38.78
N SER A 422 11.82 -3.59 -39.73
CA SER A 422 10.74 -2.58 -39.71
C SER A 422 9.34 -3.20 -39.73
N LYS A 423 9.13 -4.25 -40.52
CA LYS A 423 7.87 -5.00 -40.57
C LYS A 423 7.58 -5.69 -39.23
N GLU A 424 8.58 -6.37 -38.67
CA GLU A 424 8.52 -7.03 -37.36
C GLU A 424 8.17 -6.03 -36.26
N LEU A 425 8.86 -4.89 -36.22
CA LEU A 425 8.59 -3.84 -35.24
C LEU A 425 7.18 -3.27 -35.38
N GLN A 426 6.73 -2.98 -36.60
CA GLN A 426 5.40 -2.42 -36.84
C GLN A 426 4.31 -3.37 -36.32
N LEU A 427 4.37 -4.66 -36.68
CA LEU A 427 3.41 -5.65 -36.21
C LEU A 427 3.52 -5.87 -34.70
N ALA A 428 4.73 -5.89 -34.14
CA ALA A 428 4.96 -6.00 -32.70
C ALA A 428 4.34 -4.82 -31.93
N CYS A 429 4.57 -3.58 -32.38
CA CYS A 429 3.98 -2.38 -31.81
C CYS A 429 2.45 -2.40 -31.85
N LEU A 430 1.87 -2.76 -33.00
CA LEU A 430 0.42 -2.84 -33.17
C LEU A 430 -0.21 -3.93 -32.30
N THR A 431 0.38 -5.13 -32.28
CA THR A 431 -0.19 -6.24 -31.52
C THR A 431 -0.04 -6.06 -30.00
N VAL A 432 1.08 -5.48 -29.53
CA VAL A 432 1.25 -5.12 -28.10
C VAL A 432 0.28 -4.01 -27.68
N GLN A 433 0.00 -3.03 -28.54
CA GLN A 433 -1.04 -2.03 -28.27
C GLN A 433 -2.42 -2.70 -28.18
N ARG A 434 -2.75 -3.61 -29.11
CA ARG A 434 -4.02 -4.35 -29.09
C ARG A 434 -4.14 -5.25 -27.85
N ALA A 435 -3.07 -5.92 -27.44
CA ALA A 435 -3.04 -6.71 -26.21
C ALA A 435 -3.21 -5.83 -24.96
N THR A 436 -2.57 -4.66 -24.93
CA THR A 436 -2.77 -3.67 -23.85
C THR A 436 -4.22 -3.22 -23.73
N LEU A 437 -4.94 -3.07 -24.86
CA LEU A 437 -6.37 -2.78 -24.82
C LEU A 437 -7.17 -3.91 -24.17
N ALA A 438 -6.84 -5.17 -24.46
CA ALA A 438 -7.48 -6.31 -23.83
C ALA A 438 -7.25 -6.32 -22.30
N THR A 439 -6.01 -6.11 -21.87
CA THR A 439 -5.65 -6.10 -20.44
C THR A 439 -6.31 -4.92 -19.70
N LYS A 440 -6.36 -3.72 -20.30
CA LYS A 440 -7.03 -2.55 -19.71
C LYS A 440 -8.56 -2.69 -19.65
N LYS A 441 -9.20 -3.24 -20.69
CA LYS A 441 -10.65 -3.54 -20.65
C LYS A 441 -10.99 -4.48 -19.49
N LEU A 442 -10.15 -5.49 -19.27
CA LEU A 442 -10.37 -6.44 -18.19
C LEU A 442 -10.11 -5.80 -16.82
N LEU A 443 -9.06 -5.00 -16.69
CA LEU A 443 -8.78 -4.25 -15.46
C LEU A 443 -9.95 -3.29 -15.12
N GLU A 444 -10.52 -2.59 -16.11
CA GLU A 444 -11.71 -1.78 -15.91
C GLU A 444 -12.94 -2.62 -15.50
N ALA A 445 -13.11 -3.82 -16.05
CA ALA A 445 -14.21 -4.72 -15.67
C ALA A 445 -14.06 -5.21 -14.23
N VAL A 446 -12.83 -5.50 -13.81
CA VAL A 446 -12.47 -5.81 -12.42
C VAL A 446 -12.77 -4.61 -11.51
N ASP A 447 -12.40 -3.39 -11.90
CA ASP A 447 -12.68 -2.15 -11.14
C ASP A 447 -14.18 -1.83 -11.05
N LYS A 448 -14.96 -2.18 -12.08
CA LYS A 448 -16.43 -2.06 -12.09
C LYS A 448 -17.13 -3.20 -11.33
N GLY A 449 -16.39 -4.11 -10.70
CA GLY A 449 -16.93 -5.21 -9.88
C GLY A 449 -17.55 -6.35 -10.69
N SER A 450 -17.24 -6.45 -11.99
CA SER A 450 -17.69 -7.58 -12.84
C SER A 450 -16.93 -8.88 -12.53
N PHE A 451 -15.79 -8.76 -11.85
CA PHE A 451 -14.97 -9.85 -11.36
C PHE A 451 -14.53 -9.55 -9.92
N ASP A 452 -14.39 -10.59 -9.11
CA ASP A 452 -13.87 -10.47 -7.74
C ASP A 452 -12.34 -10.21 -7.81
N LYS A 453 -11.81 -9.23 -7.08
CA LYS A 453 -10.37 -8.91 -7.06
C LYS A 453 -9.54 -9.97 -6.30
N SER A 454 -10.18 -10.84 -5.52
CA SER A 454 -9.55 -12.01 -4.89
C SER A 454 -9.49 -13.24 -5.80
N ASP A 455 -10.21 -13.19 -6.93
CA ASP A 455 -10.19 -14.21 -7.96
C ASP A 455 -9.00 -13.94 -8.91
N SER A 456 -8.11 -14.91 -9.11
CA SER A 456 -7.00 -14.80 -10.08
C SER A 456 -7.47 -15.06 -11.52
N THR A 457 -8.75 -15.37 -11.72
CA THR A 457 -9.36 -15.55 -13.04
C THR A 457 -9.16 -14.35 -13.97
N PRO A 458 -9.26 -13.07 -13.55
CA PRO A 458 -9.05 -11.94 -14.45
C PRO A 458 -7.62 -11.87 -14.96
N VAL A 459 -6.60 -12.00 -14.10
CA VAL A 459 -5.22 -11.98 -14.59
C VAL A 459 -4.95 -13.15 -15.55
N THR A 460 -5.48 -14.33 -15.22
CA THR A 460 -5.42 -15.53 -16.07
C THR A 460 -6.07 -15.29 -17.45
N ILE A 461 -7.25 -14.63 -17.50
CA ILE A 461 -7.92 -14.27 -18.76
C ILE A 461 -7.08 -13.25 -19.54
N ALA A 462 -6.50 -12.25 -18.88
CA ALA A 462 -5.63 -11.27 -19.52
C ALA A 462 -4.38 -11.93 -20.13
N ASP A 463 -3.74 -12.84 -19.40
CA ASP A 463 -2.57 -13.58 -19.85
C ASP A 463 -2.87 -14.39 -21.12
N PHE A 464 -3.93 -15.20 -21.10
CA PHE A 464 -4.33 -15.99 -22.26
C PHE A 464 -4.76 -15.12 -23.45
N ALA A 465 -5.53 -14.06 -23.21
CA ALA A 465 -6.00 -13.20 -24.28
C ALA A 465 -4.87 -12.41 -24.95
N ALA A 466 -3.95 -11.86 -24.16
CA ALA A 466 -2.77 -11.15 -24.67
C ALA A 466 -1.86 -12.11 -25.45
N GLN A 467 -1.56 -13.30 -24.90
CA GLN A 467 -0.76 -14.31 -25.60
C GLN A 467 -1.42 -14.74 -26.92
N ALA A 468 -2.73 -15.00 -26.92
CA ALA A 468 -3.45 -15.36 -28.14
C ALA A 468 -3.41 -14.25 -29.20
N LEU A 469 -3.69 -13.00 -28.83
CA LEU A 469 -3.71 -11.86 -29.76
C LEU A 469 -2.33 -11.57 -30.35
N ILE A 470 -1.28 -11.69 -29.53
CA ILE A 470 0.10 -11.47 -29.93
C ILE A 470 0.58 -12.57 -30.87
N ILE A 471 0.50 -13.84 -30.45
CA ILE A 471 0.99 -14.96 -31.26
C ILE A 471 0.19 -15.05 -32.57
N ALA A 472 -1.13 -14.88 -32.55
CA ALA A 472 -1.96 -14.93 -33.76
C ALA A 472 -1.49 -13.95 -34.83
N ALA A 473 -1.25 -12.68 -34.46
CA ALA A 473 -0.85 -11.65 -35.40
C ALA A 473 0.55 -11.90 -35.97
N ILE A 474 1.50 -12.28 -35.12
CA ILE A 474 2.90 -12.48 -35.53
C ILE A 474 3.06 -13.78 -36.31
N HIS A 475 2.49 -14.89 -35.85
CA HIS A 475 2.56 -16.19 -36.52
C HIS A 475 1.92 -16.14 -37.92
N HIS A 476 0.83 -15.38 -38.09
CA HIS A 476 0.24 -15.20 -39.41
C HIS A 476 1.21 -14.51 -40.41
N ALA A 477 2.01 -13.56 -39.92
CA ALA A 477 2.98 -12.85 -40.75
C ALA A 477 4.31 -13.61 -40.91
N PHE A 478 4.66 -14.45 -39.93
CA PHE A 478 5.91 -15.19 -39.81
C PHE A 478 5.64 -16.63 -39.32
N PRO A 479 5.11 -17.51 -40.20
CA PRO A 479 4.63 -18.85 -39.81
C PRO A 479 5.75 -19.82 -39.40
N ASP A 480 6.99 -19.55 -39.81
CA ASP A 480 8.16 -20.40 -39.51
C ASP A 480 8.88 -19.98 -38.21
N ASP A 481 8.51 -18.84 -37.60
CA ASP A 481 9.13 -18.35 -36.37
C ASP A 481 8.62 -19.14 -35.14
N VAL A 482 9.50 -19.36 -34.17
CA VAL A 482 9.16 -20.04 -32.90
C VAL A 482 8.55 -19.05 -31.92
N PHE A 483 7.66 -19.49 -31.03
CA PHE A 483 7.08 -18.66 -29.96
C PHE A 483 7.43 -19.20 -28.59
N VAL A 484 7.78 -18.32 -27.65
CA VAL A 484 8.15 -18.69 -26.28
C VAL A 484 7.41 -17.77 -25.31
N GLY A 485 6.33 -18.28 -24.73
CA GLY A 485 5.52 -17.59 -23.72
C GLY A 485 5.31 -18.47 -22.48
N GLU A 486 4.78 -17.88 -21.41
CA GLU A 486 4.53 -18.57 -20.15
C GLU A 486 3.35 -19.55 -20.23
N GLU A 487 2.29 -19.15 -20.93
CA GLU A 487 0.99 -19.80 -20.81
C GLU A 487 0.80 -21.02 -21.70
N SER A 488 0.06 -22.01 -21.19
CA SER A 488 -0.47 -23.15 -21.97
C SER A 488 -1.99 -23.20 -21.88
N ALA A 489 -2.64 -23.58 -22.98
CA ALA A 489 -4.08 -23.73 -23.06
C ALA A 489 -4.66 -24.89 -22.23
N THR A 490 -3.84 -25.60 -21.44
CA THR A 490 -4.27 -26.69 -20.55
C THR A 490 -5.40 -26.27 -19.62
N ALA A 491 -5.29 -25.10 -18.95
CA ALA A 491 -6.32 -24.61 -18.04
C ALA A 491 -7.64 -24.29 -18.77
N LEU A 492 -7.56 -23.67 -19.94
CA LEU A 492 -8.73 -23.34 -20.77
C LEU A 492 -9.47 -24.60 -21.26
N ARG A 493 -8.74 -25.68 -21.59
CA ARG A 493 -9.37 -26.95 -21.98
C ARG A 493 -10.09 -27.64 -20.82
N SER A 494 -9.63 -27.41 -19.58
CA SER A 494 -10.25 -27.98 -18.38
C SER A 494 -11.41 -27.15 -17.81
N ASP A 495 -11.54 -25.89 -18.21
CA ASP A 495 -12.57 -24.96 -17.72
C ASP A 495 -13.31 -24.26 -18.88
N PRO A 496 -14.49 -24.77 -19.27
CA PRO A 496 -15.30 -24.17 -20.34
C PRO A 496 -15.74 -22.72 -20.07
N ALA A 497 -15.91 -22.32 -18.81
CA ALA A 497 -16.35 -20.96 -18.47
C ALA A 497 -15.19 -19.96 -18.56
N LEU A 498 -13.98 -20.39 -18.21
CA LEU A 498 -12.76 -19.62 -18.44
C LEU A 498 -12.46 -19.50 -19.94
N LEU A 499 -12.64 -20.58 -20.69
CA LEU A 499 -12.52 -20.59 -22.16
C LEU A 499 -13.47 -19.60 -22.82
N GLU A 500 -14.74 -19.59 -22.43
CA GLU A 500 -15.73 -18.66 -23.00
C GLU A 500 -15.33 -17.20 -22.76
N ARG A 501 -15.02 -16.84 -21.52
CA ARG A 501 -14.66 -15.47 -21.15
C ARG A 501 -13.38 -15.00 -21.86
N THR A 502 -12.39 -15.88 -21.98
CA THR A 502 -11.16 -15.60 -22.72
C THR A 502 -11.45 -15.39 -24.21
N TRP A 503 -12.26 -16.26 -24.80
CA TRP A 503 -12.67 -16.15 -26.19
C TRP A 503 -13.44 -14.86 -26.48
N GLU A 504 -14.38 -14.47 -25.61
CA GLU A 504 -15.12 -13.22 -25.74
C GLU A 504 -14.20 -12.00 -25.74
N LEU A 505 -13.19 -11.97 -24.86
CA LEU A 505 -12.21 -10.89 -24.80
C LEU A 505 -11.34 -10.82 -26.07
N VAL A 506 -10.85 -11.97 -26.56
CA VAL A 506 -10.06 -12.05 -27.81
C VAL A 506 -10.90 -11.65 -29.02
N ALA A 507 -12.11 -12.20 -29.14
CA ALA A 507 -13.00 -11.96 -30.27
C ALA A 507 -13.47 -10.50 -30.34
N SER A 508 -13.64 -9.82 -29.21
CA SER A 508 -14.13 -8.43 -29.13
C SER A 508 -13.03 -7.37 -29.11
N THR A 509 -11.75 -7.73 -28.97
CA THR A 509 -10.66 -6.74 -28.90
C THR A 509 -10.11 -6.41 -30.28
N ARG A 510 -10.29 -5.15 -30.68
CA ARG A 510 -9.85 -4.56 -31.95
C ARG A 510 -9.27 -3.18 -31.69
N LEU A 511 -8.33 -2.73 -32.52
CA LEU A 511 -7.95 -1.32 -32.59
C LEU A 511 -9.11 -0.53 -33.22
N THR A 512 -9.27 0.74 -32.84
CA THR A 512 -10.31 1.63 -33.40
C THR A 512 -9.94 2.15 -34.78
N ASP A 513 -8.66 2.07 -35.16
CA ASP A 513 -8.19 2.38 -36.51
C ASP A 513 -8.21 1.12 -37.38
N GLU A 514 -9.08 1.10 -38.39
CA GLU A 514 -9.33 -0.08 -39.23
C GLU A 514 -8.11 -0.50 -40.06
N GLU A 515 -7.30 0.46 -40.55
CA GLU A 515 -6.10 0.16 -41.34
C GLU A 515 -5.01 -0.50 -40.49
N SER A 516 -4.86 -0.04 -39.25
CA SER A 516 -3.96 -0.65 -38.27
C SER A 516 -4.45 -2.03 -37.84
N ASP A 517 -5.73 -2.18 -37.53
CA ASP A 517 -6.28 -3.46 -37.09
C ASP A 517 -6.28 -4.52 -38.21
N ALA A 518 -6.51 -4.12 -39.47
CA ALA A 518 -6.50 -5.02 -40.62
C ALA A 518 -5.14 -5.71 -40.87
N GLN A 519 -4.05 -5.16 -40.31
CA GLN A 519 -2.73 -5.78 -40.36
C GLN A 519 -2.58 -6.93 -39.35
N LEU A 520 -3.46 -7.02 -38.36
CA LEU A 520 -3.35 -7.95 -37.24
C LEU A 520 -4.35 -9.10 -37.40
N TYR A 521 -3.83 -10.30 -37.62
CA TYR A 521 -4.66 -11.50 -37.61
C TYR A 521 -5.28 -11.74 -36.22
N THR A 522 -6.52 -12.25 -36.21
CA THR A 522 -7.26 -12.63 -35.01
C THR A 522 -7.77 -14.07 -35.19
N PRO A 523 -7.64 -14.95 -34.18
CA PRO A 523 -8.18 -16.30 -34.24
C PRO A 523 -9.70 -16.28 -34.53
N LYS A 524 -10.17 -17.22 -35.34
CA LYS A 524 -11.57 -17.31 -35.80
C LYS A 524 -12.39 -18.32 -35.01
N THR A 525 -11.74 -19.26 -34.34
CA THR A 525 -12.39 -20.26 -33.47
C THR A 525 -11.67 -20.40 -32.13
N LYS A 526 -12.38 -20.97 -31.15
CA LYS A 526 -11.82 -21.30 -29.83
C LYS A 526 -10.69 -22.33 -29.96
N GLU A 527 -10.86 -23.31 -30.84
CA GLU A 527 -9.86 -24.35 -31.10
C GLU A 527 -8.57 -23.73 -31.65
N GLU A 528 -8.68 -22.82 -32.63
CA GLU A 528 -7.53 -22.09 -33.17
C GLU A 528 -6.85 -21.23 -32.09
N MET A 529 -7.63 -20.56 -31.23
CA MET A 529 -7.08 -19.80 -30.10
C MET A 529 -6.26 -20.69 -29.16
N LEU A 530 -6.76 -21.89 -28.83
CA LEU A 530 -6.06 -22.83 -27.94
C LEU A 530 -4.77 -23.37 -28.56
N GLU A 531 -4.78 -23.68 -29.86
CA GLU A 531 -3.58 -24.09 -30.61
C GLU A 531 -2.53 -22.99 -30.64
N ILE A 532 -2.96 -21.74 -30.88
CA ILE A 532 -2.08 -20.55 -30.89
C ILE A 532 -1.43 -20.31 -29.52
N ILE A 533 -2.20 -20.42 -28.42
CA ILE A 533 -1.64 -20.29 -27.07
C ILE A 533 -0.55 -21.34 -26.83
N ASP A 534 -0.78 -22.59 -27.23
CA ASP A 534 0.17 -23.67 -27.00
C ASP A 534 1.48 -23.54 -27.81
N LEU A 535 1.49 -22.79 -28.92
CA LEU A 535 2.74 -22.47 -29.63
C LEU A 535 3.76 -21.81 -28.69
N GLY A 536 3.30 -20.89 -27.83
CA GLY A 536 4.14 -20.22 -26.84
C GLY A 536 4.67 -21.16 -25.74
N ALA A 537 3.83 -22.07 -25.27
CA ALA A 537 4.21 -23.06 -24.24
C ALA A 537 5.27 -24.05 -24.73
N GLN A 538 5.23 -24.39 -26.03
CA GLN A 538 6.04 -25.47 -26.61
C GLN A 538 7.38 -25.00 -27.17
N GLY A 539 7.49 -23.74 -27.58
CA GLY A 539 8.71 -23.26 -28.22
C GLY A 539 9.89 -23.07 -27.26
N THR A 540 11.08 -23.04 -27.86
CA THR A 540 12.35 -22.85 -27.18
C THR A 540 13.27 -21.96 -28.01
N CYS A 541 14.04 -21.09 -27.36
CA CYS A 541 15.05 -20.29 -28.04
C CYS A 541 16.28 -21.14 -28.34
N GLY A 542 16.93 -20.89 -29.47
CA GLY A 542 18.11 -21.62 -29.92
C GLY A 542 19.11 -20.72 -30.64
N SER A 543 20.30 -21.25 -30.87
CA SER A 543 21.40 -20.54 -31.54
C SER A 543 21.24 -20.46 -33.07
N GLN A 544 20.22 -21.10 -33.64
CA GLN A 544 19.98 -21.22 -35.08
C GLN A 544 18.51 -20.99 -35.48
N ASN A 545 17.70 -20.38 -34.61
CA ASN A 545 16.29 -20.07 -34.91
C ASN A 545 15.96 -18.59 -34.74
N ARG A 546 14.82 -18.20 -35.31
CA ARG A 546 14.09 -16.99 -34.96
C ARG A 546 13.00 -17.35 -33.96
N ALA A 547 12.93 -16.62 -32.85
CA ALA A 547 11.98 -16.86 -31.78
C ALA A 547 11.40 -15.55 -31.26
N TRP A 548 10.08 -15.50 -31.14
CA TRP A 548 9.36 -14.44 -30.46
C TRP A 548 9.13 -14.83 -29.00
N VAL A 549 9.73 -14.09 -28.09
CA VAL A 549 9.59 -14.26 -26.64
C VAL A 549 8.58 -13.23 -26.14
N LEU A 550 7.61 -13.67 -25.35
CA LEU A 550 6.59 -12.78 -24.80
C LEU A 550 6.28 -13.08 -23.34
N ASP A 551 5.93 -12.02 -22.62
CA ASP A 551 5.31 -12.07 -21.31
C ASP A 551 3.98 -11.29 -21.42
N PRO A 552 2.84 -11.99 -21.41
CA PRO A 552 1.55 -11.35 -21.66
C PRO A 552 1.13 -10.38 -20.55
N VAL A 553 1.45 -10.67 -19.28
CA VAL A 553 1.28 -9.76 -18.13
C VAL A 553 2.46 -9.93 -17.15
N ASP A 554 3.55 -9.21 -17.40
CA ASP A 554 4.63 -9.11 -16.40
C ASP A 554 4.18 -8.19 -15.27
N GLY A 555 4.06 -8.78 -14.08
CA GLY A 555 3.52 -8.13 -12.90
C GLY A 555 2.12 -8.58 -12.50
N THR A 556 1.84 -9.88 -12.56
CA THR A 556 0.55 -10.50 -12.18
C THR A 556 -0.01 -9.96 -10.84
N ALA A 557 0.84 -9.82 -9.81
CA ALA A 557 0.42 -9.35 -8.49
C ALA A 557 -0.01 -7.86 -8.51
N THR A 558 0.71 -7.02 -9.25
CA THR A 558 0.43 -5.58 -9.36
C THR A 558 -0.67 -5.28 -10.39
N PHE A 559 -0.85 -6.14 -11.40
CA PHE A 559 -1.97 -6.07 -12.35
C PHE A 559 -3.32 -6.13 -11.64
N ILE A 560 -3.52 -7.13 -10.75
CA ILE A 560 -4.78 -7.28 -9.99
C ILE A 560 -5.06 -6.05 -9.10
N GLN A 561 -4.00 -5.39 -8.63
CA GLN A 561 -4.09 -4.19 -7.79
C GLN A 561 -4.31 -2.90 -8.61
N GLY A 562 -4.30 -2.99 -9.94
CA GLY A 562 -4.33 -1.82 -10.82
C GLY A 562 -3.09 -0.93 -10.70
N GLN A 563 -1.98 -1.51 -10.24
CA GLN A 563 -0.65 -0.89 -10.16
C GLN A 563 0.11 -1.09 -11.48
N GLN A 564 1.44 -1.03 -11.47
CA GLN A 564 2.23 -1.10 -12.69
C GLN A 564 2.35 -2.53 -13.21
N TYR A 565 2.21 -2.73 -14.51
CA TYR A 565 2.46 -4.01 -15.20
C TYR A 565 2.91 -3.74 -16.63
N ALA A 566 3.44 -4.75 -17.31
CA ALA A 566 3.85 -4.64 -18.70
C ALA A 566 3.32 -5.79 -19.56
N VAL A 567 3.13 -5.50 -20.84
CA VAL A 567 2.94 -6.50 -21.91
C VAL A 567 4.20 -6.49 -22.76
N CYS A 568 4.91 -7.61 -22.84
CA CYS A 568 6.22 -7.67 -23.48
C CYS A 568 6.23 -8.56 -24.72
N LEU A 569 6.91 -8.11 -25.78
CA LEU A 569 7.24 -8.90 -26.95
C LEU A 569 8.66 -8.60 -27.43
N CYS A 570 9.44 -9.64 -27.68
CA CYS A 570 10.82 -9.55 -28.14
C CYS A 570 11.08 -10.55 -29.27
N LEU A 571 11.74 -10.10 -30.34
CA LEU A 571 12.28 -10.97 -31.38
C LEU A 571 13.74 -11.30 -31.08
N LEU A 572 14.03 -12.60 -31.00
CA LEU A 572 15.36 -13.17 -31.01
C LEU A 572 15.67 -13.77 -32.37
N GLU A 573 16.91 -13.61 -32.82
CA GLU A 573 17.44 -14.32 -33.98
C GLU A 573 18.84 -14.83 -33.65
N ASN A 574 19.02 -16.15 -33.74
CA ASN A 574 20.26 -16.86 -33.37
C ASN A 574 20.71 -16.52 -31.94
N GLY A 575 19.75 -16.48 -31.01
CA GLY A 575 20.00 -16.15 -29.59
C GLY A 575 20.29 -14.68 -29.30
N ARG A 576 20.12 -13.77 -30.26
CA ARG A 576 20.36 -12.32 -30.07
C ARG A 576 19.07 -11.53 -30.22
N GLN A 577 18.85 -10.57 -29.31
CA GLN A 577 17.72 -9.65 -29.36
C GLN A 577 17.83 -8.72 -30.58
N LYS A 578 16.73 -8.62 -31.35
CA LYS A 578 16.64 -7.81 -32.57
C LYS A 578 15.62 -6.69 -32.44
N VAL A 579 14.46 -7.01 -31.88
CA VAL A 579 13.34 -6.09 -31.67
C VAL A 579 12.82 -6.31 -30.25
N GLY A 580 12.55 -5.24 -29.52
CA GLY A 580 11.91 -5.29 -28.20
C GLY A 580 10.79 -4.26 -28.14
N VAL A 581 9.61 -4.66 -27.71
CA VAL A 581 8.42 -3.80 -27.58
C VAL A 581 7.73 -4.10 -26.25
N LEU A 582 7.63 -3.10 -25.40
CA LEU A 582 6.94 -3.16 -24.13
C LEU A 582 5.78 -2.16 -24.14
N GLY A 583 4.57 -2.67 -23.92
CA GLY A 583 3.42 -1.86 -23.53
C GLY A 583 3.44 -1.70 -22.02
N CYS A 584 3.38 -0.46 -21.54
CA CYS A 584 3.38 -0.11 -20.12
C CYS A 584 2.06 0.62 -19.81
N PRO A 585 0.95 -0.12 -19.60
CA PRO A 585 -0.40 0.44 -19.73
C PRO A 585 -0.77 1.44 -18.65
N ASN A 586 -0.11 1.33 -17.50
CA ASN A 586 -0.32 2.18 -16.34
C ASN A 586 0.87 3.12 -16.09
N MET A 587 1.84 3.21 -17.01
CA MET A 587 3.02 4.04 -16.80
C MET A 587 2.69 5.54 -16.87
N ASN A 588 2.93 6.23 -15.76
CA ASN A 588 2.82 7.67 -15.61
C ASN A 588 4.20 8.27 -15.28
N LEU A 589 4.61 9.28 -16.05
CA LEU A 589 5.94 9.91 -15.96
C LEU A 589 5.90 11.34 -15.38
N GLU A 590 4.77 11.84 -14.89
CA GLU A 590 4.63 13.23 -14.41
C GLU A 590 5.58 13.58 -13.26
N LYS A 591 5.99 12.59 -12.47
CA LYS A 591 6.93 12.78 -11.35
C LYS A 591 8.40 12.57 -11.72
N GLY A 592 8.70 12.24 -12.98
CA GLY A 592 10.05 11.99 -13.47
C GLY A 592 10.65 10.64 -13.04
N TYR A 593 9.84 9.74 -12.47
CA TYR A 593 10.19 8.36 -12.14
C TYR A 593 8.93 7.49 -12.17
N ILE A 594 9.10 6.17 -12.30
CA ILE A 594 8.01 5.19 -12.25
C ILE A 594 7.83 4.71 -10.80
N HIS A 595 6.58 4.51 -10.38
CA HIS A 595 6.24 3.97 -9.06
C HIS A 595 4.93 3.17 -9.16
N GLU A 596 4.79 2.13 -8.33
CA GLU A 596 3.61 1.24 -8.33
C GLU A 596 2.29 2.00 -8.12
N ASP A 597 2.31 3.03 -7.28
CA ASP A 597 1.11 3.82 -6.95
C ASP A 597 0.86 5.03 -7.86
N ILE A 598 1.82 5.40 -8.70
CA ILE A 598 1.68 6.55 -9.61
C ILE A 598 1.34 5.99 -11.00
N VAL A 599 0.05 5.75 -11.21
CA VAL A 599 -0.46 5.05 -12.41
C VAL A 599 -1.29 5.95 -13.32
N ASP A 600 -1.26 5.65 -14.62
CA ASP A 600 -2.22 6.14 -15.59
C ASP A 600 -3.49 5.27 -15.56
N ARG A 601 -4.53 5.77 -14.89
CA ARG A 601 -5.80 5.04 -14.73
C ARG A 601 -6.71 5.19 -15.94
N GLU A 602 -6.81 6.40 -16.47
CA GLU A 602 -7.77 6.78 -17.51
C GLU A 602 -7.23 6.56 -18.93
N GLY A 603 -5.90 6.64 -19.10
CA GLY A 603 -5.23 6.41 -20.37
C GLY A 603 -4.67 5.00 -20.50
N TYR A 604 -3.90 4.81 -21.57
CA TYR A 604 -3.23 3.55 -21.90
C TYR A 604 -1.72 3.62 -21.65
N GLY A 605 -1.22 4.63 -20.92
CA GLY A 605 0.20 4.77 -20.63
C GLY A 605 1.04 4.92 -21.90
N HIS A 606 2.12 4.14 -21.99
CA HIS A 606 3.16 4.34 -22.99
C HIS A 606 3.68 3.02 -23.56
N GLN A 607 4.12 3.06 -24.82
CA GLN A 607 4.87 1.98 -25.45
C GLN A 607 6.33 2.40 -25.55
N VAL A 608 7.22 1.53 -25.11
CA VAL A 608 8.68 1.71 -25.23
C VAL A 608 9.22 0.57 -26.09
N PHE A 609 10.04 0.89 -27.08
CA PHE A 609 10.51 -0.08 -28.05
C PHE A 609 11.90 0.25 -28.58
N ALA A 610 12.57 -0.77 -29.10
CA ALA A 610 13.91 -0.63 -29.66
C ALA A 610 14.17 -1.65 -30.77
N VAL A 611 15.08 -1.28 -31.68
CA VAL A 611 15.68 -2.19 -32.66
C VAL A 611 17.18 -2.16 -32.43
N ALA A 612 17.81 -3.34 -32.39
CA ALA A 612 19.23 -3.47 -32.10
C ALA A 612 20.10 -2.61 -33.04
N GLY A 613 20.88 -1.70 -32.46
CA GLY A 613 21.75 -0.73 -33.13
C GLY A 613 21.07 0.57 -33.60
N HIS A 614 19.78 0.77 -33.32
CA HIS A 614 18.99 1.90 -33.84
C HIS A 614 18.40 2.82 -32.76
N GLY A 615 18.70 2.54 -31.48
CA GLY A 615 18.21 3.28 -30.32
C GLY A 615 16.84 2.81 -29.81
N ALA A 616 16.48 3.30 -28.63
CA ALA A 616 15.17 3.11 -28.03
C ALA A 616 14.27 4.34 -28.25
N TYR A 617 12.97 4.09 -28.30
CA TYR A 617 11.94 5.09 -28.60
C TYR A 617 10.74 4.89 -27.69
N MET A 618 10.00 5.97 -27.47
CA MET A 618 8.79 5.97 -26.65
C MET A 618 7.67 6.75 -27.32
N ARG A 619 6.43 6.27 -27.16
CA ARG A 619 5.20 6.94 -27.57
C ARG A 619 4.11 6.73 -26.52
N LYS A 620 3.11 7.60 -26.48
CA LYS A 620 1.85 7.29 -25.78
C LYS A 620 1.09 6.21 -26.54
N MET A 621 0.37 5.36 -25.83
CA MET A 621 -0.58 4.41 -26.43
C MET A 621 -1.98 4.99 -26.43
N ASP A 622 -2.80 4.50 -27.36
CA ASP A 622 -4.23 4.80 -27.47
C ASP A 622 -4.93 3.59 -28.12
N THR A 623 -6.23 3.70 -28.34
CA THR A 623 -7.10 2.68 -28.93
C THR A 623 -6.91 2.50 -30.44
N GLY A 624 -6.36 3.49 -31.15
CA GLY A 624 -6.31 3.56 -32.61
C GLY A 624 -4.95 3.22 -33.22
N ALA A 625 -4.50 4.05 -34.17
CA ALA A 625 -3.21 3.91 -34.84
C ALA A 625 -2.03 4.20 -33.90
N LEU A 626 -0.83 3.79 -34.31
CA LEU A 626 0.40 4.11 -33.56
C LEU A 626 0.69 5.62 -33.60
N LEU A 627 0.67 6.27 -32.43
CA LEU A 627 1.02 7.68 -32.30
C LEU A 627 2.51 7.94 -32.61
N PRO A 628 2.91 9.18 -32.93
CA PRO A 628 4.31 9.52 -33.15
C PRO A 628 5.19 9.18 -31.95
N ALA A 629 6.36 8.60 -32.23
CA ALA A 629 7.36 8.28 -31.22
C ALA A 629 8.49 9.32 -31.18
N HIS A 630 9.12 9.46 -30.02
CA HIS A 630 10.37 10.20 -29.86
C HIS A 630 11.47 9.26 -29.41
N LYS A 631 12.72 9.56 -29.78
CA LYS A 631 13.88 8.79 -29.38
C LYS A 631 14.21 9.07 -27.91
N LEU A 632 14.56 8.04 -27.16
CA LEU A 632 15.07 8.18 -25.80
C LEU A 632 16.54 8.60 -25.85
N GLU A 633 16.92 9.52 -24.96
CA GLU A 633 18.29 9.98 -24.85
C GLU A 633 19.19 8.91 -24.21
N PRO A 634 20.45 8.76 -24.67
CA PRO A 634 21.43 7.91 -24.00
C PRO A 634 21.59 8.29 -22.53
N LYS A 635 21.83 7.28 -21.67
CA LYS A 635 22.10 7.49 -20.25
C LYS A 635 23.36 8.35 -20.07
N PRO A 636 23.35 9.27 -19.09
CA PRO A 636 24.52 10.09 -18.80
C PRO A 636 25.70 9.22 -18.34
N THR A 637 26.91 9.72 -18.58
CA THR A 637 28.13 9.11 -18.05
C THR A 637 28.14 9.22 -16.52
N ILE A 638 28.21 8.07 -15.86
CA ILE A 638 28.41 7.95 -14.40
C ILE A 638 29.83 7.49 -14.15
N THR A 639 30.55 8.20 -13.29
CA THR A 639 31.94 7.85 -12.90
C THR A 639 32.09 7.57 -11.42
N ASP A 640 31.23 8.09 -10.56
CA ASP A 640 31.23 7.80 -9.12
C ASP A 640 30.10 6.80 -8.81
N PRO A 641 30.39 5.64 -8.18
CA PRO A 641 29.37 4.69 -7.78
C PRO A 641 28.28 5.25 -6.86
N LYS A 642 28.56 6.34 -6.15
CA LYS A 642 27.57 7.03 -5.30
C LYS A 642 26.40 7.61 -6.10
N ASP A 643 26.61 7.88 -7.39
CA ASP A 643 25.59 8.40 -8.30
C ASP A 643 24.72 7.29 -8.91
N LEU A 644 24.96 6.02 -8.54
CA LEU A 644 24.06 4.93 -8.89
C LEU A 644 22.73 5.10 -8.15
N VAL A 645 21.63 5.10 -8.88
CA VAL A 645 20.28 5.14 -8.34
C VAL A 645 19.59 3.85 -8.76
N PHE A 646 19.31 3.00 -7.79
CA PHE A 646 18.78 1.67 -8.04
C PHE A 646 17.27 1.66 -8.25
N VAL A 647 16.82 0.72 -9.07
CA VAL A 647 15.47 0.16 -9.05
C VAL A 647 15.52 -1.30 -8.63
N ASP A 648 14.60 -1.70 -7.74
CA ASP A 648 14.56 -3.05 -7.18
C ASP A 648 13.13 -3.53 -6.88
N CYS A 649 13.00 -4.72 -6.26
CA CYS A 649 11.75 -5.29 -5.76
C CYS A 649 11.95 -5.90 -4.36
N ALA A 650 11.30 -5.35 -3.33
CA ALA A 650 11.41 -5.87 -1.96
C ALA A 650 10.82 -7.30 -1.77
N GLY A 651 9.88 -7.71 -2.63
CA GLY A 651 9.12 -8.96 -2.53
C GLY A 651 9.56 -10.12 -3.45
N GLY A 652 10.68 -9.99 -4.17
CA GLY A 652 11.06 -10.92 -5.24
C GLY A 652 12.00 -12.09 -4.87
N SER A 653 12.42 -12.84 -5.90
CA SER A 653 13.41 -13.93 -5.79
C SER A 653 14.86 -13.46 -5.54
N SER A 654 15.07 -12.16 -5.47
CA SER A 654 16.35 -11.52 -5.15
C SER A 654 16.63 -11.48 -3.64
N ASP A 655 17.91 -11.43 -3.28
CA ASP A 655 18.38 -11.20 -1.91
C ASP A 655 18.61 -9.70 -1.66
N ILE A 656 17.57 -9.05 -1.15
CA ILE A 656 17.56 -7.61 -0.89
C ILE A 656 18.60 -7.17 0.15
N ASN A 657 19.02 -8.07 1.05
CA ASN A 657 20.04 -7.76 2.04
C ASN A 657 21.42 -7.65 1.40
N VAL A 658 21.72 -8.49 0.41
CA VAL A 658 22.97 -8.39 -0.36
C VAL A 658 22.97 -7.08 -1.16
N HIS A 659 21.83 -6.71 -1.75
CA HIS A 659 21.69 -5.46 -2.51
C HIS A 659 21.94 -4.23 -1.61
N ALA A 660 21.37 -4.22 -0.40
CA ALA A 660 21.59 -3.17 0.60
C ALA A 660 23.07 -3.02 1.00
N ARG A 661 23.76 -4.14 1.24
CA ARG A 661 25.20 -4.14 1.55
C ARG A 661 26.02 -3.61 0.39
N LEU A 662 25.67 -3.99 -0.84
CA LEU A 662 26.35 -3.53 -2.04
C LEU A 662 26.15 -2.05 -2.31
N ALA A 663 24.93 -1.54 -2.18
CA ALA A 663 24.66 -0.11 -2.26
C ALA A 663 25.46 0.67 -1.21
N SER A 664 25.50 0.17 0.03
CA SER A 664 26.31 0.76 1.12
C SER A 664 27.81 0.78 0.78
N GLN A 665 28.37 -0.32 0.26
CA GLN A 665 29.78 -0.38 -0.16
C GLN A 665 30.10 0.59 -1.30
N LEU A 666 29.16 0.76 -2.24
CA LEU A 666 29.29 1.71 -3.35
C LEU A 666 29.03 3.17 -2.91
N GLY A 667 28.51 3.39 -1.70
CA GLY A 667 28.06 4.69 -1.22
C GLY A 667 26.83 5.22 -1.95
N ALA A 668 26.08 4.33 -2.62
CA ALA A 668 24.88 4.64 -3.38
C ALA A 668 23.64 4.71 -2.46
N PRO A 669 22.62 5.54 -2.78
CA PRO A 669 21.38 5.62 -1.99
C PRO A 669 20.65 4.29 -1.87
N TRP A 670 20.19 3.97 -0.66
CA TRP A 670 19.39 2.78 -0.34
C TRP A 670 18.45 3.06 0.85
N PRO A 671 17.21 2.50 0.89
CA PRO A 671 16.54 1.67 -0.12
C PRO A 671 16.24 2.45 -1.42
N PRO A 672 16.02 1.75 -2.54
CA PRO A 672 15.72 2.40 -3.81
C PRO A 672 14.41 3.19 -3.70
N LYS A 673 14.36 4.38 -4.31
CA LYS A 673 13.13 5.17 -4.43
C LYS A 673 12.12 4.51 -5.38
N THR A 674 12.63 3.75 -6.36
CA THR A 674 11.83 3.00 -7.33
C THR A 674 11.83 1.53 -6.93
N ASP A 675 10.73 1.08 -6.33
CA ASP A 675 10.42 -0.31 -6.01
C ASP A 675 9.33 -0.77 -7.01
N LEU A 676 9.65 -1.73 -7.87
CA LEU A 676 8.77 -2.20 -8.94
C LEU A 676 8.75 -3.72 -8.99
N TRP A 677 7.55 -4.28 -8.91
CA TRP A 677 7.33 -5.72 -8.92
C TRP A 677 7.63 -6.35 -10.28
N ALA A 678 7.06 -5.77 -11.34
CA ALA A 678 7.22 -6.21 -12.73
C ALA A 678 8.68 -6.08 -13.17
N THR A 679 9.27 -7.17 -13.67
CA THR A 679 10.70 -7.20 -14.02
C THR A 679 11.01 -6.34 -15.25
N GLN A 680 10.15 -6.39 -16.27
CA GLN A 680 10.24 -5.59 -17.48
C GLN A 680 10.18 -4.09 -17.17
N LEU A 681 9.36 -3.67 -16.20
CA LEU A 681 9.28 -2.27 -15.82
C LEU A 681 10.52 -1.75 -15.08
N ARG A 682 11.32 -2.62 -14.46
CA ARG A 682 12.62 -2.20 -13.91
C ARG A 682 13.59 -1.79 -15.02
N TYR A 683 13.58 -2.49 -16.15
CA TYR A 683 14.32 -2.06 -17.34
C TYR A 683 13.79 -0.73 -17.88
N ILE A 684 12.46 -0.59 -17.98
CA ILE A 684 11.86 0.65 -18.47
C ILE A 684 12.15 1.83 -17.54
N ALA A 685 12.12 1.66 -16.22
CA ALA A 685 12.48 2.70 -15.26
C ALA A 685 13.91 3.22 -15.50
N VAL A 686 14.87 2.31 -15.72
CA VAL A 686 16.25 2.69 -16.09
C VAL A 686 16.26 3.44 -17.43
N ALA A 687 15.48 2.99 -18.42
CA ALA A 687 15.45 3.58 -19.75
C ALA A 687 14.83 4.99 -19.77
N VAL A 688 13.74 5.25 -19.04
CA VAL A 688 12.97 6.50 -19.14
C VAL A 688 13.29 7.53 -18.05
N GLY A 689 13.86 7.13 -16.91
CA GLY A 689 14.38 8.04 -15.88
C GLY A 689 13.91 7.77 -14.46
N GLY A 690 14.49 8.48 -13.50
CA GLY A 690 14.26 8.30 -12.05
C GLY A 690 15.22 7.34 -11.37
N CYS A 691 15.83 6.43 -12.12
CA CYS A 691 16.90 5.54 -11.71
C CYS A 691 17.86 5.29 -12.89
N ASN A 692 19.00 4.64 -12.63
CA ASN A 692 20.01 4.38 -13.65
C ASN A 692 20.65 2.98 -13.56
N ALA A 693 20.38 2.22 -12.51
CA ALA A 693 20.92 0.88 -12.34
C ALA A 693 19.92 -0.10 -11.73
N SER A 694 20.13 -1.38 -11.97
CA SER A 694 19.37 -2.47 -11.36
C SER A 694 20.28 -3.67 -11.12
N MET A 695 19.93 -4.49 -10.13
CA MET A 695 20.59 -5.76 -9.88
C MET A 695 19.59 -6.84 -9.47
N LYS A 696 19.94 -8.09 -9.77
CA LYS A 696 19.22 -9.28 -9.33
C LYS A 696 20.23 -10.30 -8.82
N ILE A 697 20.33 -10.45 -7.51
CA ILE A 697 21.14 -11.49 -6.86
C ILE A 697 20.20 -12.57 -6.34
N PRO A 698 20.13 -13.76 -6.95
CA PRO A 698 19.17 -14.79 -6.55
C PRO A 698 19.45 -15.31 -5.12
N ARG A 699 18.40 -15.53 -4.33
CA ARG A 699 18.53 -16.16 -2.99
C ARG A 699 19.08 -17.59 -3.03
N LYS A 700 18.85 -18.30 -4.15
CA LYS A 700 19.29 -19.68 -4.37
C LYS A 700 20.25 -19.70 -5.56
N ALA A 701 21.45 -20.23 -5.37
CA ALA A 701 22.45 -20.34 -6.43
C ALA A 701 21.98 -21.17 -7.66
N SER A 702 21.03 -22.09 -7.45
CA SER A 702 20.43 -22.91 -8.51
C SER A 702 19.36 -22.18 -9.34
N TYR A 703 18.88 -21.01 -8.88
CA TYR A 703 17.83 -20.27 -9.59
C TYR A 703 18.37 -19.68 -10.89
N ARG A 704 17.55 -19.75 -11.95
CA ARG A 704 17.78 -19.10 -13.24
C ARG A 704 16.47 -18.44 -13.67
N SER A 705 16.54 -17.18 -14.09
CA SER A 705 15.36 -16.45 -14.56
C SER A 705 14.77 -17.08 -15.82
N LYS A 706 13.46 -16.89 -16.02
CA LYS A 706 12.83 -17.19 -17.31
C LYS A 706 13.28 -16.14 -18.32
N ILE A 707 13.26 -16.51 -19.60
CA ILE A 707 13.71 -15.60 -20.65
C ILE A 707 12.71 -14.46 -20.89
N TRP A 708 11.41 -14.72 -20.73
CA TRP A 708 10.34 -13.76 -20.95
C TRP A 708 10.29 -12.63 -19.91
N ASP A 709 10.73 -12.86 -18.67
CA ASP A 709 10.88 -11.80 -17.64
C ASP A 709 11.87 -10.69 -18.04
N HIS A 710 12.77 -10.95 -19.00
CA HIS A 710 13.96 -10.11 -19.24
C HIS A 710 14.15 -9.70 -20.71
N ALA A 711 13.87 -10.58 -21.67
CA ALA A 711 14.03 -10.28 -23.09
C ALA A 711 13.14 -9.11 -23.50
N GLY A 712 13.63 -8.22 -24.37
CA GLY A 712 12.94 -6.99 -24.75
C GLY A 712 13.38 -5.82 -23.86
N GLY A 713 13.15 -5.91 -22.55
CA GLY A 713 13.62 -4.91 -21.57
C GLY A 713 15.14 -4.75 -21.60
N MET A 714 15.89 -5.86 -21.66
CA MET A 714 17.35 -5.84 -21.82
C MET A 714 17.79 -5.07 -23.06
N LEU A 715 17.19 -5.35 -24.23
CA LEU A 715 17.51 -4.64 -25.46
C LEU A 715 17.23 -3.13 -25.34
N ILE A 716 16.10 -2.75 -24.76
CA ILE A 716 15.72 -1.34 -24.60
C ILE A 716 16.75 -0.58 -23.75
N VAL A 717 17.24 -1.16 -22.65
CA VAL A 717 18.26 -0.49 -21.83
C VAL A 717 19.64 -0.46 -22.49
N GLU A 718 20.00 -1.48 -23.27
CA GLU A 718 21.23 -1.50 -24.06
C GLU A 718 21.25 -0.39 -25.10
N GLU A 719 20.11 -0.15 -25.76
CA GLU A 719 19.94 0.88 -26.79
C GLU A 719 19.92 2.32 -26.23
N VAL A 720 19.85 2.50 -24.91
CA VAL A 720 20.11 3.78 -24.24
C VAL A 720 21.49 3.82 -23.56
N GLY A 721 22.39 2.89 -23.85
CA GLY A 721 23.80 2.94 -23.43
C GLY A 721 24.13 2.24 -22.11
N CYS A 722 23.23 1.43 -21.57
CA CYS A 722 23.54 0.51 -20.47
C CYS A 722 24.21 -0.77 -20.98
N ILE A 723 24.87 -1.48 -20.07
CA ILE A 723 25.31 -2.85 -20.27
C ILE A 723 24.45 -3.75 -19.39
N VAL A 724 24.05 -4.90 -19.93
CA VAL A 724 23.37 -5.97 -19.20
C VAL A 724 24.29 -7.18 -19.13
N SER A 725 24.55 -7.68 -17.93
CA SER A 725 25.40 -8.86 -17.72
C SER A 725 24.92 -9.73 -16.57
N ASP A 726 25.47 -10.93 -16.47
CA ASP A 726 25.39 -11.70 -15.23
C ASP A 726 26.26 -11.07 -14.12
N LEU A 727 26.22 -11.67 -12.91
CA LEU A 727 27.01 -11.18 -11.76
C LEU A 727 28.53 -11.29 -11.96
N ALA A 728 29.00 -12.03 -12.97
CA ALA A 728 30.41 -12.15 -13.33
C ALA A 728 30.82 -11.17 -14.45
N GLY A 729 29.92 -10.31 -14.92
CA GLY A 729 30.18 -9.39 -16.02
C GLY A 729 30.09 -10.02 -17.41
N ARG A 730 29.57 -11.26 -17.53
CA ARG A 730 29.44 -11.96 -18.81
C ARG A 730 28.13 -11.57 -19.51
N PRO A 731 28.14 -11.42 -20.85
CA PRO A 731 26.92 -11.16 -21.61
C PRO A 731 25.85 -12.24 -21.39
N VAL A 732 24.58 -11.84 -21.44
CA VAL A 732 23.45 -12.76 -21.29
C VAL A 732 23.24 -13.56 -22.59
N ASP A 733 23.26 -14.89 -22.50
CA ASP A 733 22.99 -15.79 -23.63
C ASP A 733 21.50 -16.19 -23.65
N CYS A 734 20.77 -15.65 -24.62
CA CYS A 734 19.35 -15.93 -24.85
C CYS A 734 19.08 -17.19 -25.70
N SER A 735 20.12 -17.95 -26.10
CA SER A 735 19.98 -19.15 -26.94
C SER A 735 19.71 -20.45 -26.17
N LEU A 736 19.66 -20.40 -24.84
CA LEU A 736 19.68 -21.58 -23.97
C LEU A 736 18.29 -22.11 -23.61
N GLY A 737 17.34 -22.02 -24.54
CA GLY A 737 15.97 -22.54 -24.37
C GLY A 737 15.01 -21.53 -23.75
N ARG A 738 14.32 -21.95 -22.67
CA ARG A 738 13.24 -21.18 -22.01
C ARG A 738 13.71 -20.39 -20.78
N THR A 739 14.97 -20.57 -20.38
CA THR A 739 15.57 -19.89 -19.22
C THR A 739 16.90 -19.30 -19.62
N LEU A 740 17.36 -18.32 -18.85
CA LEU A 740 18.71 -17.77 -18.99
C LEU A 740 19.71 -18.68 -18.26
N ALA A 741 19.81 -19.95 -18.69
CA ALA A 741 20.50 -21.01 -17.95
C ALA A 741 21.97 -20.71 -17.62
N GLY A 742 22.67 -20.02 -18.53
CA GLY A 742 24.05 -19.57 -18.36
C GLY A 742 24.24 -18.32 -17.51
N CYS A 743 23.15 -17.63 -17.15
CA CYS A 743 23.18 -16.34 -16.47
C CYS A 743 22.83 -16.50 -14.99
N HIS A 744 23.80 -16.28 -14.10
CA HIS A 744 23.55 -16.25 -12.66
C HIS A 744 23.37 -14.80 -12.21
N GLY A 745 22.15 -14.45 -11.82
CA GLY A 745 21.74 -13.09 -11.48
C GLY A 745 21.75 -12.14 -12.68
N MET A 746 21.66 -10.83 -12.42
CA MET A 746 21.65 -9.81 -13.46
C MET A 746 22.20 -8.48 -12.90
N ILE A 747 22.95 -7.75 -13.73
CA ILE A 747 23.38 -6.38 -13.49
C ILE A 747 22.96 -5.54 -14.69
N VAL A 748 22.43 -4.35 -14.41
CA VAL A 748 22.13 -3.32 -15.41
C VAL A 748 22.70 -2.00 -14.92
N ALA A 749 23.57 -1.38 -15.69
CA ALA A 749 24.11 -0.05 -15.38
C ALA A 749 24.67 0.64 -16.64
N PRO A 750 24.87 1.97 -16.61
CA PRO A 750 25.53 2.68 -17.71
C PRO A 750 26.91 2.09 -17.99
N SER A 751 27.26 2.00 -19.27
CA SER A 751 28.54 1.42 -19.71
C SER A 751 29.77 2.03 -19.02
N SER A 752 29.70 3.31 -18.62
CA SER A 752 30.78 4.03 -17.95
C SER A 752 31.11 3.54 -16.54
N ILE A 753 30.17 2.89 -15.85
CA ILE A 753 30.34 2.44 -14.45
C ILE A 753 30.15 0.92 -14.27
N HIS A 754 29.61 0.24 -15.29
CA HIS A 754 29.24 -1.17 -15.23
C HIS A 754 30.34 -2.09 -14.66
N GLN A 755 31.58 -1.99 -15.15
CA GLN A 755 32.66 -2.87 -14.66
C GLN A 755 32.93 -2.68 -13.16
N ARG A 756 32.91 -1.44 -12.67
CA ARG A 756 33.10 -1.16 -11.24
C ARG A 756 31.96 -1.72 -10.40
N PHE A 757 30.74 -1.75 -10.95
CA PHE A 757 29.60 -2.36 -10.30
C PHE A 757 29.76 -3.89 -10.23
N VAL A 758 30.18 -4.54 -11.33
CA VAL A 758 30.52 -5.97 -11.36
C VAL A 758 31.61 -6.30 -10.33
N ASP A 759 32.69 -5.52 -10.28
CA ASP A 759 33.80 -5.75 -9.35
C ASP A 759 33.33 -5.68 -7.88
N ALA A 760 32.42 -4.76 -7.57
CA ALA A 760 31.85 -4.64 -6.22
C ALA A 760 30.91 -5.79 -5.87
N VAL A 761 30.11 -6.28 -6.83
CA VAL A 761 29.30 -7.50 -6.64
C VAL A 761 30.20 -8.68 -6.29
N GLN A 762 31.29 -8.89 -7.06
CA GLN A 762 32.22 -10.00 -6.86
C GLN A 762 32.98 -9.94 -5.53
N GLN A 763 33.12 -8.76 -4.91
CA GLN A 763 33.74 -8.62 -3.60
C GLN A 763 32.81 -9.00 -2.44
N ILE A 764 31.49 -8.95 -2.64
CA ILE A 764 30.48 -9.23 -1.61
C ILE A 764 29.95 -10.66 -1.69
N MET A 765 29.97 -11.26 -2.87
CA MET A 765 29.64 -12.66 -3.10
C MET A 765 30.77 -13.58 -2.67
#